data_AF-A0A166VBJ0-F1
#
_entry.id   AF-A0A166VBJ0-F1
#
_cell.length_a   1.000
_cell.length_b   1.000
_cell.length_c   1.000
_cell.angle_alpha   90.00
_cell.angle_beta   90.00
_cell.angle_gamma   90.00
#
_symmetry.space_group_name_H-M   'P 1'
#
loop_
_entity.id
_entity.type
_entity.pdbx_description
1 polymer ?
#
loop_
_entity_poly.entity_id
_entity_poly.type
_entity_poly.pdbx_seq_one_letter_code
_entity_poly.pdbx_strand_id
1 'polypeptide(L)'
;MEPNALKIASDASLHPGQDLSGLRQQGIEQLQKLAPETWSDHNVFDPGITLLEVLAYVLSDLSYKLSQPVADLLEVDPQTDCVPNQFLTSEEVMFSHCVTLADYRRLFLDIPIIKNLDIQTNDKVSSGETCFDLTVQLYRYEPELMEEVKNLIHQVFARARCVTHQLGEIAFYNPAEVRLGMKMVLEKTDNVVDALTDILTKVALEISPNVTRYSAHELFEKGLYVQDVYQGPRLNNGYILDSDLENTPIKKYIYSSDILDVLRQHQNIKQIEEFRFITEGGAQPGYEYWQVEVADLDPEQSNLAPQLGFLNNSFFDGLSLVIEGQAYPLSEQEISQIKSNLSEKLSAQFTSVEQNFSQSSGEYVHLSHYASLQHDLPKTYAVTEQMLNREIDSAQKAQLIQFKGYLHLFDQILADQHKQIDILPHVLALPQQQSFEFLGKVLDSMLASEAISEQMLHTFWQRAVGLPHTQLSQAVTGISGINHLVKLAMPDYQEQGLQQQLEADFSIAQLIRLNDSAAHLLARFAIKLPNANLLKYREAFGFYTSALSQCEFDPNPHENLLTRLVLLRQYVDKCRLLNEIGGLGHNRCRGFNYLSKCPKTAQLSSLSQLVMRNLGFSHHGQMPLATHNRESFYLLEGDLISEQQSETLFFVLPNWTTRLNNENFRSLVESQIAQHVPLHMSVHCVWLQREQMSLFERLYYGWLNFYGQAQRDRFSDCQAHIANVAKDIGALLESLLLDSGSMIERIIEYVLNKPKGSEVLETYLTQILQGYASGPLPEDLDVIGDSYQSIMEKVVGVITTHADLYPQGFNAQQVIYLATQLCIDHICTPNAFIEPNSNTRFTVGYSPLAYLKPILPVSFSQINSNTAVVSKFIVATSVPNRIDPEGNEE
;
A
#
# COMPACT_ATOMS: atom_id res chain seq x y z
N MET A 1 -1.11 -51.22 52.90
CA MET A 1 -1.24 -49.75 52.98
C MET A 1 0.16 -49.17 52.89
N GLU A 2 0.60 -48.85 51.68
CA GLU A 2 1.62 -47.84 51.45
C GLU A 2 0.87 -46.66 50.81
N PRO A 3 1.15 -45.42 51.22
CA PRO A 3 0.38 -44.27 50.77
C PRO A 3 0.66 -44.05 49.29
N ASN A 4 -0.40 -43.93 48.49
CA ASN A 4 -0.36 -43.36 47.15
C ASN A 4 0.14 -41.92 47.26
N ALA A 5 1.44 -41.73 47.38
CA ALA A 5 2.08 -40.45 47.18
C ALA A 5 2.07 -40.19 45.68
N LEU A 6 1.20 -39.28 45.24
CA LEU A 6 1.29 -38.64 43.93
C LEU A 6 2.69 -37.99 43.84
N LYS A 7 3.63 -38.66 43.16
CA LYS A 7 4.86 -38.01 42.71
C LYS A 7 4.48 -37.17 41.49
N ILE A 8 4.40 -35.86 41.68
CA ILE A 8 4.54 -34.94 40.55
C ILE A 8 5.99 -35.10 40.12
N ALA A 9 6.23 -35.76 38.98
CA ALA A 9 7.54 -35.68 38.35
C ALA A 9 7.74 -34.20 38.00
N SER A 10 8.66 -33.54 38.70
CA SER A 10 9.19 -32.22 38.31
C SER A 10 10.09 -32.31 37.08
N ASP A 11 10.07 -33.44 36.39
CA ASP A 11 10.85 -33.70 35.19
C ASP A 11 10.11 -33.07 34.00
N ALA A 12 10.02 -31.73 33.99
CA ALA A 12 10.14 -31.07 32.70
C ALA A 12 11.47 -31.58 32.15
N SER A 13 11.41 -32.46 31.14
CA SER A 13 12.61 -33.02 30.54
C SER A 13 13.53 -31.87 30.18
N LEU A 14 14.63 -31.73 30.92
CA LEU A 14 15.63 -30.71 30.65
C LEU A 14 15.98 -30.81 29.18
N HIS A 15 16.08 -29.65 28.51
CA HIS A 15 16.54 -29.63 27.14
C HIS A 15 17.86 -30.42 27.08
N PRO A 16 18.13 -31.26 26.07
CA PRO A 16 19.34 -32.10 26.07
C PRO A 16 20.65 -31.30 26.24
N GLY A 17 20.65 -30.03 25.82
CA GLY A 17 21.75 -29.11 26.05
C GLY A 17 21.94 -28.65 27.50
N GLN A 18 20.97 -28.88 28.38
CA GLN A 18 21.03 -28.57 29.83
C GLN A 18 21.43 -29.80 30.66
N ASP A 19 21.50 -30.99 30.06
CA ASP A 19 22.01 -32.19 30.71
C ASP A 19 23.55 -32.25 30.60
N LEU A 20 24.22 -31.76 31.64
CA LEU A 20 25.68 -31.76 31.74
C LEU A 20 26.29 -33.16 31.59
N SER A 21 25.65 -34.19 32.14
CA SER A 21 26.17 -35.56 32.07
C SER A 21 26.05 -36.09 30.65
N GLY A 22 24.91 -35.83 30.01
CA GLY A 22 24.66 -36.14 28.60
C GLY A 22 25.63 -35.43 27.66
N LEU A 23 25.86 -34.13 27.83
CA LEU A 23 26.82 -33.36 27.01
C LEU A 23 28.25 -33.87 27.17
N ARG A 24 28.67 -34.15 28.40
CA ARG A 24 29.99 -34.75 28.66
C ARG A 24 30.12 -36.10 27.98
N GLN A 25 29.11 -36.96 28.10
CA GLN A 25 29.13 -38.28 27.47
C GLN A 25 29.25 -38.17 25.94
N GLN A 26 28.47 -37.27 25.32
CA GLN A 26 28.58 -36.99 23.88
C GLN A 26 29.99 -36.54 23.50
N GLY A 27 30.61 -35.67 24.30
CA GLY A 27 32.00 -35.24 24.11
C GLY A 27 33.00 -36.40 24.15
N ILE A 28 32.88 -37.29 25.14
CA ILE A 28 33.74 -38.48 25.27
C ILE A 28 33.53 -39.42 24.07
N GLU A 29 32.29 -39.64 23.64
CA GLU A 29 31.99 -40.46 22.47
C GLU A 29 32.60 -39.89 21.17
N GLN A 30 32.66 -38.56 21.03
CA GLN A 30 33.35 -37.93 19.91
C GLN A 30 34.88 -38.06 20.02
N LEU A 31 35.46 -37.91 21.22
CA LEU A 31 36.89 -38.12 21.44
C LEU A 31 37.31 -39.55 21.09
N GLN A 32 36.54 -40.55 21.51
CA GLN A 32 36.79 -41.96 21.19
C GLN A 32 36.75 -42.24 19.68
N LYS A 33 35.97 -41.48 18.91
CA LYS A 33 35.92 -41.59 17.44
C LYS A 33 37.08 -40.88 16.75
N LEU A 34 37.46 -39.70 17.25
CA LEU A 34 38.47 -38.85 16.61
C LEU A 34 39.91 -39.25 16.99
N ALA A 35 40.10 -39.76 18.20
CA ALA A 35 41.41 -40.09 18.77
C ALA A 35 41.43 -41.47 19.46
N PRO A 36 40.96 -42.55 18.81
CA PRO A 36 40.78 -43.87 19.46
C PRO A 36 42.07 -44.45 20.05
N GLU A 37 43.21 -44.19 19.39
CA GLU A 37 44.51 -44.76 19.77
C GLU A 37 45.44 -43.75 20.45
N THR A 38 45.26 -42.45 20.18
CA THR A 38 46.16 -41.38 20.66
C THR A 38 45.71 -40.77 21.99
N TRP A 39 44.42 -40.84 22.33
CA TRP A 39 43.87 -40.38 23.61
C TRP A 39 42.91 -41.42 24.17
N SER A 40 43.45 -42.42 24.87
CA SER A 40 42.68 -43.57 25.38
C SER A 40 42.22 -43.42 26.83
N ASP A 41 42.87 -42.56 27.62
CA ASP A 41 42.49 -42.26 29.00
C ASP A 41 41.43 -41.15 29.05
N HIS A 42 40.23 -41.49 29.51
CA HIS A 42 39.09 -40.57 29.63
C HIS A 42 38.65 -40.38 31.09
N ASN A 43 39.56 -40.61 32.04
CA ASN A 43 39.28 -40.45 33.47
C ASN A 43 39.24 -38.98 33.90
N VAL A 44 38.62 -38.71 35.04
CA VAL A 44 38.40 -37.36 35.59
C VAL A 44 39.70 -36.58 35.87
N PHE A 45 40.83 -37.28 36.07
CA PHE A 45 42.11 -36.65 36.35
C PHE A 45 42.85 -36.15 35.10
N ASP A 46 42.38 -36.50 33.90
CA ASP A 46 42.95 -36.02 32.65
C ASP A 46 42.61 -34.52 32.45
N PRO A 47 43.61 -33.65 32.20
CA PRO A 47 43.38 -32.23 31.97
C PRO A 47 42.44 -31.91 30.78
N GLY A 48 42.48 -32.71 29.72
CA GLY A 48 41.60 -32.52 28.58
C GLY A 48 40.17 -32.98 28.86
N ILE A 49 39.95 -33.96 29.73
CA ILE A 49 38.60 -34.30 30.24
C ILE A 49 38.08 -33.20 31.16
N THR A 50 38.95 -32.60 31.98
CA THR A 50 38.59 -31.41 32.78
C THR A 50 38.12 -30.27 31.88
N LEU A 51 38.84 -30.01 30.77
CA LEU A 51 38.44 -28.98 29.80
C LEU A 51 37.10 -29.33 29.13
N LEU A 52 36.87 -30.60 28.78
CA LEU A 52 35.60 -31.04 28.20
C LEU A 52 34.43 -30.83 29.17
N GLU A 53 34.61 -31.10 30.46
CA GLU A 53 33.59 -30.86 31.49
C GLU A 53 33.25 -29.37 31.60
N VAL A 54 34.25 -28.49 31.57
CA VAL A 54 34.04 -27.03 31.55
C VAL A 54 33.30 -26.59 30.28
N LEU A 55 33.69 -27.11 29.11
CA LEU A 55 32.99 -26.80 27.86
C LEU A 55 31.52 -27.26 27.90
N ALA A 56 31.24 -28.44 28.45
CA ALA A 56 29.89 -28.93 28.64
C ALA A 56 29.07 -28.00 29.57
N TYR A 57 29.68 -27.47 30.62
CA TYR A 57 29.06 -26.48 31.51
C TYR A 57 28.71 -25.18 30.78
N VAL A 58 29.64 -24.61 30.03
CA VAL A 58 29.41 -23.36 29.28
C VAL A 58 28.35 -23.54 28.19
N LEU A 59 28.32 -24.69 27.50
CA LEU A 59 27.27 -25.01 26.53
C LEU A 59 25.89 -25.16 27.20
N SER A 60 25.84 -25.66 28.44
CA SER A 60 24.61 -25.73 29.21
C SER A 60 24.06 -24.35 29.57
N ASP A 61 24.93 -23.38 29.88
CA ASP A 61 24.52 -21.99 30.09
C ASP A 61 23.92 -21.38 28.81
N LEU A 62 24.58 -21.58 27.66
CA LEU A 62 24.02 -21.14 26.37
C LEU A 62 22.65 -21.79 26.08
N SER A 63 22.51 -23.11 26.33
CA SER A 63 21.23 -23.81 26.15
C SER A 63 20.15 -23.34 27.12
N TYR A 64 20.53 -22.86 28.31
CA TYR A 64 19.60 -22.25 29.26
C TYR A 64 19.10 -20.89 28.74
N LYS A 65 20.01 -20.04 28.25
CA LYS A 65 19.67 -18.74 27.64
C LYS A 65 18.75 -18.88 26.43
N LEU A 66 19.01 -19.86 25.56
CA LEU A 66 18.16 -20.13 24.39
C LEU A 66 16.79 -20.74 24.74
N SER A 67 16.59 -21.19 25.97
CA SER A 67 15.30 -21.76 26.44
C SER A 67 14.34 -20.73 27.00
N GLN A 68 14.73 -19.45 27.07
CA GLN A 68 13.83 -18.37 27.46
C GLN A 68 12.63 -18.27 26.50
N PRO A 69 11.47 -17.78 26.96
CA PRO A 69 10.32 -17.55 26.09
C PRO A 69 10.69 -16.69 24.87
N VAL A 70 10.15 -17.03 23.70
CA VAL A 70 10.43 -16.30 22.45
C VAL A 70 10.07 -14.81 22.57
N ALA A 71 9.03 -14.47 23.33
CA ALA A 71 8.65 -13.09 23.59
C ALA A 71 9.79 -12.30 24.27
N ASP A 72 10.48 -12.91 25.23
CA ASP A 72 11.58 -12.29 25.97
C ASP A 72 12.87 -12.23 25.12
N LEU A 73 13.12 -13.26 24.30
CA LEU A 73 14.24 -13.30 23.36
C LEU A 73 14.15 -12.24 22.25
N LEU A 74 12.94 -11.77 21.96
CA LEU A 74 12.70 -10.75 20.94
C LEU A 74 12.67 -9.33 21.53
N GLU A 75 12.64 -9.18 22.85
CA GLU A 75 12.63 -7.86 23.49
C GLU A 75 13.99 -7.17 23.35
N VAL A 76 13.98 -5.84 23.14
CA VAL A 76 15.19 -5.05 22.92
C VAL A 76 15.57 -4.30 24.19
N ASP A 77 16.86 -4.00 24.36
CA ASP A 77 17.32 -3.20 25.50
C ASP A 77 16.54 -1.87 25.57
N PRO A 78 15.91 -1.55 26.72
CA PRO A 78 15.17 -0.30 26.91
C PRO A 78 16.01 0.97 26.69
N GLN A 79 17.33 0.88 26.76
CA GLN A 79 18.26 2.00 26.51
C GLN A 79 18.54 2.24 25.03
N THR A 80 18.04 1.39 24.14
CA THR A 80 18.25 1.53 22.70
C THR A 80 17.38 2.66 22.15
N ASP A 81 17.99 3.61 21.43
CA ASP A 81 17.28 4.77 20.86
C ASP A 81 16.22 4.39 19.80
N CYS A 82 16.26 3.16 19.28
CA CYS A 82 15.35 2.70 18.23
C CYS A 82 14.79 1.31 18.54
N VAL A 83 13.50 1.26 18.88
CA VAL A 83 12.76 0.00 19.05
C VAL A 83 12.37 -0.53 17.67
N PRO A 84 12.82 -1.73 17.27
CA PRO A 84 12.48 -2.29 15.98
C PRO A 84 11.01 -2.71 15.94
N ASN A 85 10.34 -2.46 14.82
CA ASN A 85 9.00 -3.00 14.61
C ASN A 85 9.13 -4.49 14.24
N GLN A 86 8.73 -5.38 15.14
CA GLN A 86 8.98 -6.80 14.94
C GLN A 86 8.13 -7.42 13.84
N PHE A 87 6.81 -7.23 13.90
CA PHE A 87 5.88 -7.87 13.00
C PHE A 87 4.77 -6.90 12.60
N LEU A 88 4.28 -7.08 11.38
CA LEU A 88 3.03 -6.46 10.97
C LEU A 88 1.90 -7.06 11.81
N THR A 89 1.01 -6.18 12.29
CA THR A 89 -0.19 -6.57 13.00
C THR A 89 -1.18 -7.25 12.06
N SER A 90 -2.13 -8.02 12.62
CA SER A 90 -3.15 -8.67 11.81
C SER A 90 -4.01 -7.67 11.03
N GLU A 91 -4.29 -6.50 11.59
CA GLU A 91 -5.03 -5.44 10.88
C GLU A 91 -4.27 -4.84 9.69
N GLU A 92 -2.94 -4.79 9.75
CA GLU A 92 -2.15 -4.25 8.65
C GLU A 92 -2.16 -5.18 7.44
N VAL A 93 -2.47 -6.48 7.61
CA VAL A 93 -2.26 -7.49 6.56
C VAL A 93 -3.54 -8.22 6.15
N MET A 94 -4.50 -8.42 7.06
CA MET A 94 -5.62 -9.34 6.83
C MET A 94 -6.76 -8.73 6.00
N PHE A 95 -6.97 -7.41 6.08
CA PHE A 95 -8.05 -6.77 5.32
C PHE A 95 -7.85 -6.95 3.82
N SER A 96 -8.94 -7.28 3.14
CA SER A 96 -8.98 -7.41 1.69
C SER A 96 -9.63 -6.20 1.04
N HIS A 97 -9.48 -6.10 -0.28
CA HIS A 97 -10.18 -5.09 -1.06
C HIS A 97 -11.69 -5.41 -1.17
N CYS A 98 -12.52 -4.42 -1.54
CA CYS A 98 -13.95 -4.66 -1.80
C CYS A 98 -14.13 -5.50 -3.07
N VAL A 99 -14.57 -6.75 -2.94
CA VAL A 99 -14.78 -7.64 -4.11
C VAL A 99 -16.21 -8.17 -4.20
N THR A 100 -16.94 -8.23 -3.08
CA THR A 100 -18.34 -8.67 -3.05
C THR A 100 -19.31 -7.51 -2.84
N LEU A 101 -20.60 -7.74 -3.14
CA LEU A 101 -21.66 -6.78 -2.81
C LEU A 101 -21.75 -6.51 -1.30
N ALA A 102 -21.52 -7.54 -0.47
CA ALA A 102 -21.49 -7.38 0.98
C ALA A 102 -20.36 -6.44 1.43
N ASP A 103 -19.19 -6.52 0.80
CA ASP A 103 -18.06 -5.62 1.08
C ASP A 103 -18.40 -4.17 0.74
N TYR A 104 -18.99 -3.93 -0.44
CA TYR A 104 -19.45 -2.59 -0.81
C TYR A 104 -20.53 -2.08 0.15
N ARG A 105 -21.47 -2.94 0.54
CA ARG A 105 -22.50 -2.58 1.52
C ARG A 105 -21.88 -2.18 2.86
N ARG A 106 -20.92 -2.94 3.39
CA ARG A 106 -20.15 -2.58 4.60
C ARG A 106 -19.43 -1.25 4.45
N LEU A 107 -18.74 -1.05 3.32
CA LEU A 107 -18.00 0.17 3.03
C LEU A 107 -18.91 1.40 3.08
N PHE A 108 -20.10 1.33 2.48
CA PHE A 108 -21.05 2.45 2.51
C PHE A 108 -21.75 2.61 3.87
N LEU A 109 -22.00 1.51 4.59
CA LEU A 109 -22.51 1.56 5.97
C LEU A 109 -21.51 2.15 6.97
N ASP A 110 -20.22 2.22 6.62
CA ASP A 110 -19.22 2.94 7.41
C ASP A 110 -19.38 4.46 7.31
N ILE A 111 -20.23 4.97 6.40
CA ILE A 111 -20.60 6.38 6.33
C ILE A 111 -21.66 6.66 7.42
N PRO A 112 -21.37 7.52 8.42
CA PRO A 112 -22.21 7.68 9.61
C PRO A 112 -23.69 8.01 9.37
N ILE A 113 -23.98 8.79 8.32
CA ILE A 113 -25.34 9.25 8.00
C ILE A 113 -26.21 8.16 7.36
N ILE A 114 -25.60 7.11 6.82
CA ILE A 114 -26.29 6.02 6.14
C ILE A 114 -26.76 5.00 7.17
N LYS A 115 -28.07 4.76 7.21
CA LYS A 115 -28.70 3.76 8.07
C LYS A 115 -28.65 2.38 7.42
N ASN A 116 -29.04 2.30 6.15
CA ASN A 116 -29.05 1.07 5.37
C ASN A 116 -28.94 1.41 3.88
N LEU A 117 -28.67 0.42 3.03
CA LEU A 117 -28.74 0.58 1.59
C LEU A 117 -28.98 -0.76 0.89
N ASP A 118 -29.53 -0.67 -0.32
CA ASP A 118 -29.60 -1.74 -1.30
C ASP A 118 -28.64 -1.44 -2.46
N ILE A 119 -27.99 -2.49 -2.97
CA ILE A 119 -27.05 -2.39 -4.09
C ILE A 119 -27.52 -3.34 -5.18
N GLN A 120 -27.81 -2.79 -6.36
CA GLN A 120 -28.21 -3.55 -7.54
C GLN A 120 -27.09 -3.47 -8.59
N THR A 121 -26.80 -4.61 -9.21
CA THR A 121 -25.84 -4.71 -10.30
C THR A 121 -26.57 -4.66 -11.62
N ASN A 122 -26.23 -3.66 -12.44
CA ASN A 122 -26.69 -3.59 -13.81
C ASN A 122 -25.54 -4.01 -14.73
N ASP A 123 -25.61 -5.25 -15.22
CA ASP A 123 -24.71 -5.72 -16.27
C ASP A 123 -25.18 -5.10 -17.59
N LYS A 124 -24.48 -4.06 -18.05
CA LYS A 124 -24.66 -3.60 -19.42
C LYS A 124 -24.06 -4.67 -20.34
N VAL A 125 -24.92 -5.59 -20.80
CA VAL A 125 -24.59 -6.78 -21.61
C VAL A 125 -23.70 -6.49 -22.83
N SER A 126 -23.64 -5.23 -23.30
CA SER A 126 -22.78 -4.79 -24.39
C SER A 126 -21.36 -4.35 -24.00
N SER A 127 -21.11 -3.97 -22.75
CA SER A 127 -19.82 -3.37 -22.32
C SER A 127 -19.12 -4.11 -21.17
N GLY A 128 -19.65 -5.23 -20.65
CA GLY A 128 -19.02 -6.05 -19.60
C GLY A 128 -18.70 -5.33 -18.27
N GLU A 129 -19.07 -4.05 -18.15
CA GLU A 129 -18.88 -3.23 -16.96
C GLU A 129 -19.88 -3.63 -15.86
N THR A 130 -19.38 -3.89 -14.65
CA THR A 130 -20.24 -4.00 -13.47
C THR A 130 -20.54 -2.61 -12.94
N CYS A 131 -21.75 -2.14 -13.18
CA CYS A 131 -22.26 -0.87 -12.67
C CYS A 131 -23.11 -1.12 -11.41
N PHE A 132 -22.81 -0.42 -10.33
CA PHE A 132 -23.57 -0.51 -9.08
C PHE A 132 -24.54 0.66 -8.95
N ASP A 133 -25.83 0.36 -8.95
CA ASP A 133 -26.87 1.31 -8.59
C ASP A 133 -27.21 1.16 -7.11
N LEU A 134 -27.30 2.30 -6.41
CA LEU A 134 -27.50 2.34 -4.96
C LEU A 134 -28.84 2.96 -4.64
N THR A 135 -29.58 2.34 -3.73
CA THR A 135 -30.73 2.97 -3.07
C THR A 135 -30.42 3.11 -1.59
N VAL A 136 -30.29 4.35 -1.11
CA VAL A 136 -29.73 4.66 0.21
C VAL A 136 -30.81 5.09 1.19
N GLN A 137 -30.83 4.48 2.38
CA GLN A 137 -31.67 4.87 3.51
C GLN A 137 -30.84 5.67 4.52
N LEU A 138 -31.29 6.88 4.84
CA LEU A 138 -30.63 7.76 5.82
C LEU A 138 -31.25 7.61 7.21
N TYR A 139 -30.49 7.93 8.26
CA TYR A 139 -31.05 8.05 9.61
C TYR A 139 -32.03 9.23 9.73
N ARG A 140 -31.76 10.31 9.01
CA ARG A 140 -32.59 11.51 8.93
C ARG A 140 -32.78 11.86 7.46
N TYR A 141 -34.04 11.92 7.03
CA TYR A 141 -34.37 12.32 5.67
C TYR A 141 -34.38 13.84 5.59
N GLU A 142 -33.34 14.41 4.98
CA GLU A 142 -33.19 15.84 4.74
C GLU A 142 -32.78 16.05 3.28
N PRO A 143 -33.64 16.64 2.42
CA PRO A 143 -33.34 16.83 1.00
C PRO A 143 -32.05 17.63 0.75
N GLU A 144 -31.72 18.57 1.63
CA GLU A 144 -30.52 19.40 1.55
C GLU A 144 -29.22 18.60 1.69
N LEU A 145 -29.24 17.46 2.41
CA LEU A 145 -28.08 16.61 2.63
C LEU A 145 -27.85 15.60 1.48
N MET A 146 -28.83 15.40 0.61
CA MET A 146 -28.76 14.34 -0.42
C MET A 146 -27.59 14.53 -1.39
N GLU A 147 -27.33 15.76 -1.84
CA GLU A 147 -26.20 16.05 -2.72
C GLU A 147 -24.86 15.82 -2.02
N GLU A 148 -24.73 16.22 -0.75
CA GLU A 148 -23.54 15.98 0.06
C GLU A 148 -23.28 14.48 0.21
N VAL A 149 -24.32 13.70 0.52
CA VAL A 149 -24.23 12.24 0.67
C VAL A 149 -23.86 11.57 -0.65
N LYS A 150 -24.44 11.99 -1.79
CA LYS A 150 -24.06 11.49 -3.12
C LYS A 150 -22.57 11.70 -3.39
N ASN A 151 -22.08 12.91 -3.12
CA ASN A 151 -20.66 13.26 -3.29
C ASN A 151 -19.76 12.43 -2.35
N LEU A 152 -20.18 12.20 -1.10
CA LEU A 152 -19.44 11.38 -0.14
C LEU A 152 -19.37 9.91 -0.57
N ILE A 153 -20.50 9.33 -0.99
CA ILE A 153 -20.56 7.96 -1.54
C ILE A 153 -19.63 7.84 -2.75
N HIS A 154 -19.63 8.83 -3.66
CA HIS A 154 -18.77 8.81 -4.83
C HIS A 154 -17.29 8.85 -4.47
N GLN A 155 -16.91 9.67 -3.49
CA GLN A 155 -15.54 9.71 -2.97
C GLN A 155 -15.12 8.39 -2.31
N VAL A 156 -15.99 7.79 -1.50
CA VAL A 156 -15.73 6.51 -0.84
C VAL A 156 -15.60 5.39 -1.88
N PHE A 157 -16.52 5.31 -2.84
CA PHE A 157 -16.47 4.36 -3.94
C PHE A 157 -15.20 4.52 -4.78
N ALA A 158 -14.86 5.73 -5.23
CA ALA A 158 -13.68 5.96 -6.06
C ALA A 158 -12.35 5.58 -5.36
N ARG A 159 -12.32 5.61 -4.03
CA ARG A 159 -11.16 5.16 -3.24
C ARG A 159 -11.07 3.64 -3.11
N ALA A 160 -12.19 2.93 -3.17
CA ALA A 160 -12.27 1.50 -2.85
C ALA A 160 -12.78 0.63 -4.01
N ARG A 161 -13.09 1.18 -5.19
CA ARG A 161 -13.60 0.40 -6.31
C ARG A 161 -12.56 -0.60 -6.82
N CYS A 162 -12.98 -1.74 -7.33
CA CYS A 162 -12.13 -2.55 -8.18
C CYS A 162 -11.90 -1.88 -9.54
N VAL A 163 -10.88 -2.37 -10.25
CA VAL A 163 -10.77 -2.21 -11.70
C VAL A 163 -12.10 -2.67 -12.35
N THR A 164 -12.55 -2.01 -13.43
CA THR A 164 -13.84 -2.21 -14.16
C THR A 164 -15.14 -1.85 -13.43
N HIS A 165 -15.11 -1.81 -12.09
CA HIS A 165 -16.29 -1.43 -11.32
C HIS A 165 -16.63 0.06 -11.48
N GLN A 166 -17.89 0.35 -11.82
CA GLN A 166 -18.39 1.71 -11.98
C GLN A 166 -19.53 2.01 -11.01
N LEU A 167 -19.62 3.28 -10.60
CA LEU A 167 -20.74 3.78 -9.82
C LEU A 167 -21.86 4.17 -10.78
N GLY A 168 -23.06 3.71 -10.53
CA GLY A 168 -24.25 4.00 -11.30
C GLY A 168 -25.07 5.14 -10.72
N GLU A 169 -26.39 4.98 -10.71
CA GLU A 169 -27.34 5.89 -10.10
C GLU A 169 -27.31 5.77 -8.57
N ILE A 170 -27.48 6.90 -7.89
CA ILE A 170 -27.70 6.94 -6.44
C ILE A 170 -29.09 7.52 -6.20
N ALA A 171 -30.00 6.64 -5.82
CA ALA A 171 -31.34 6.97 -5.37
C ALA A 171 -31.40 6.94 -3.83
N PHE A 172 -32.43 7.59 -3.26
CA PHE A 172 -32.68 7.59 -1.83
C PHE A 172 -34.03 6.96 -1.55
N TYR A 173 -34.13 6.29 -0.40
CA TYR A 173 -35.41 5.85 0.11
C TYR A 173 -36.19 7.04 0.69
N ASN A 174 -37.43 7.19 0.26
CA ASN A 174 -38.39 8.11 0.87
C ASN A 174 -38.99 7.47 2.13
N PRO A 175 -39.17 8.23 3.22
CA PRO A 175 -39.75 7.70 4.45
C PRO A 175 -41.24 7.43 4.26
N ALA A 176 -41.65 6.17 4.39
CA ALA A 176 -43.05 5.77 4.46
C ALA A 176 -43.51 5.74 5.92
N GLU A 177 -44.40 6.65 6.30
CA GLU A 177 -44.90 6.76 7.67
C GLU A 177 -45.82 5.58 8.03
N VAL A 178 -45.34 4.72 8.92
CA VAL A 178 -46.13 3.65 9.52
C VAL A 178 -46.88 4.22 10.72
N ARG A 179 -48.20 4.35 10.58
CA ARG A 179 -49.12 4.77 11.65
C ARG A 179 -49.78 3.55 12.27
N LEU A 180 -49.83 3.52 13.61
CA LEU A 180 -50.31 2.39 14.37
C LEU A 180 -51.52 2.79 15.21
N GLY A 181 -52.56 1.96 15.19
CA GLY A 181 -53.64 1.99 16.16
C GLY A 181 -53.38 0.92 17.22
N MET A 182 -53.15 1.31 18.47
CA MET A 182 -52.81 0.36 19.53
C MET A 182 -53.44 0.74 20.87
N LYS A 183 -54.11 -0.23 21.50
CA LYS A 183 -54.67 -0.09 22.86
C LYS A 183 -53.87 -0.92 23.85
N MET A 184 -53.19 -0.25 24.79
CA MET A 184 -52.28 -0.88 25.75
C MET A 184 -52.74 -0.66 27.18
N VAL A 185 -52.70 -1.74 27.96
CA VAL A 185 -52.82 -1.72 29.42
C VAL A 185 -51.41 -1.79 30.01
N LEU A 186 -50.98 -0.73 30.68
CA LEU A 186 -49.65 -0.66 31.27
C LEU A 186 -49.64 -1.16 32.72
N GLU A 187 -48.51 -1.72 33.15
CA GLU A 187 -48.24 -1.96 34.57
C GLU A 187 -47.95 -0.63 35.29
N LYS A 188 -47.99 -0.64 36.63
CA LYS A 188 -47.77 0.57 37.44
C LYS A 188 -46.34 1.08 37.19
N THR A 189 -46.22 2.19 36.49
CA THR A 189 -44.96 2.78 36.03
C THR A 189 -44.80 4.17 36.64
N ASP A 190 -43.63 4.47 37.20
CA ASP A 190 -43.35 5.78 37.83
C ASP A 190 -43.19 6.91 36.80
N ASN A 191 -42.81 6.60 35.56
CA ASN A 191 -42.72 7.57 34.45
C ASN A 191 -43.30 6.99 33.14
N VAL A 192 -44.48 7.49 32.74
CA VAL A 192 -45.18 7.08 31.51
C VAL A 192 -44.41 7.48 30.25
N VAL A 193 -43.74 8.64 30.26
CA VAL A 193 -42.95 9.13 29.12
C VAL A 193 -41.79 8.19 28.81
N ASP A 194 -41.05 7.75 29.83
CA ASP A 194 -39.91 6.85 29.64
C ASP A 194 -40.36 5.46 29.17
N ALA A 195 -41.46 4.93 29.74
CA ALA A 195 -42.02 3.65 29.33
C ALA A 195 -42.51 3.67 27.89
N LEU A 196 -43.26 4.70 27.47
CA LEU A 196 -43.69 4.85 26.09
C LEU A 196 -42.53 5.05 25.13
N THR A 197 -41.52 5.83 25.53
CA THR A 197 -40.32 6.03 24.72
C THR A 197 -39.62 4.69 24.48
N ASP A 198 -39.48 3.84 25.51
CA ASP A 198 -38.87 2.51 25.38
C ASP A 198 -39.69 1.56 24.48
N ILE A 199 -41.01 1.52 24.69
CA ILE A 199 -41.95 0.73 23.89
C ILE A 199 -41.87 1.15 22.42
N LEU A 200 -42.05 2.44 22.13
CA LEU A 200 -42.06 2.96 20.77
C LEU A 200 -40.69 2.86 20.09
N THR A 201 -39.59 2.90 20.84
CA THR A 201 -38.25 2.65 20.30
C THR A 201 -38.11 1.21 19.81
N LYS A 202 -38.59 0.22 20.57
CA LYS A 202 -38.60 -1.18 20.13
C LYS A 202 -39.47 -1.39 18.90
N VAL A 203 -40.65 -0.76 18.86
CA VAL A 203 -41.51 -0.79 17.67
C VAL A 203 -40.82 -0.14 16.47
N ALA A 204 -40.17 1.00 16.64
CA ALA A 204 -39.45 1.70 15.58
C ALA A 204 -38.29 0.88 15.01
N LEU A 205 -37.53 0.18 15.88
CA LEU A 205 -36.44 -0.71 15.47
C LEU A 205 -36.96 -1.99 14.80
N GLU A 206 -38.12 -2.50 15.19
CA GLU A 206 -38.73 -3.64 14.48
C GLU A 206 -39.23 -3.25 13.08
N ILE A 207 -39.80 -2.05 12.94
CA ILE A 207 -40.23 -1.53 11.64
C ILE A 207 -39.02 -1.24 10.74
N SER A 208 -37.96 -0.69 11.33
CA SER A 208 -36.80 -0.15 10.61
C SER A 208 -35.53 -0.47 11.39
N PRO A 209 -35.00 -1.71 11.28
CA PRO A 209 -33.85 -2.16 12.08
C PRO A 209 -32.58 -1.40 11.73
N ASN A 210 -31.69 -1.28 12.72
CA ASN A 210 -30.34 -0.75 12.55
C ASN A 210 -29.36 -1.92 12.33
N VAL A 211 -28.35 -1.71 11.49
CA VAL A 211 -27.27 -2.69 11.31
C VAL A 211 -26.37 -2.70 12.55
N THR A 212 -26.24 -3.84 13.20
CA THR A 212 -25.37 -4.04 14.38
C THR A 212 -23.90 -3.86 14.01
N ARG A 213 -23.13 -3.23 14.90
CA ARG A 213 -21.67 -3.08 14.78
C ARG A 213 -20.98 -3.60 16.03
N TYR A 214 -19.79 -4.17 15.87
CA TYR A 214 -19.01 -4.75 16.96
C TYR A 214 -17.58 -4.21 17.00
N SER A 215 -16.96 -4.26 18.19
CA SER A 215 -15.50 -4.17 18.33
C SER A 215 -14.85 -5.50 17.93
N ALA A 216 -13.55 -5.46 17.61
CA ALA A 216 -12.78 -6.69 17.43
C ALA A 216 -12.80 -7.56 18.71
N HIS A 217 -12.69 -6.93 19.88
CA HIS A 217 -12.71 -7.62 21.17
C HIS A 217 -14.01 -8.40 21.41
N GLU A 218 -15.17 -7.78 21.16
CA GLU A 218 -16.47 -8.45 21.29
C GLU A 218 -16.60 -9.65 20.34
N LEU A 219 -16.04 -9.57 19.13
CA LEU A 219 -16.04 -10.68 18.19
C LEU A 219 -15.10 -11.81 18.64
N PHE A 220 -13.95 -11.50 19.23
CA PHE A 220 -13.07 -12.50 19.82
C PHE A 220 -13.72 -13.18 21.05
N GLU A 221 -14.43 -12.43 21.90
CA GLU A 221 -15.19 -13.00 23.02
C GLU A 221 -16.34 -13.90 22.56
N LYS A 222 -16.93 -13.60 21.39
CA LYS A 222 -17.90 -14.47 20.71
C LYS A 222 -17.28 -15.72 20.08
N GLY A 223 -15.96 -15.88 20.13
CA GLY A 223 -15.23 -17.05 19.64
C GLY A 223 -14.90 -17.01 18.15
N LEU A 224 -14.99 -15.84 17.49
CA LEU A 224 -14.53 -15.69 16.10
C LEU A 224 -13.00 -15.64 16.07
N TYR A 225 -12.41 -16.19 15.00
CA TYR A 225 -10.97 -16.10 14.78
C TYR A 225 -10.60 -14.80 14.07
N VAL A 226 -9.33 -14.40 14.17
CA VAL A 226 -8.77 -13.20 13.53
C VAL A 226 -9.11 -13.11 12.04
N GLN A 227 -9.08 -14.23 11.33
CA GLN A 227 -9.39 -14.31 9.89
C GLN A 227 -10.87 -14.04 9.58
N ASP A 228 -11.77 -14.31 10.52
CA ASP A 228 -13.22 -14.11 10.34
C ASP A 228 -13.60 -12.66 10.68
N VAL A 229 -12.86 -12.02 11.59
CA VAL A 229 -13.07 -10.62 11.99
C VAL A 229 -12.53 -9.65 10.95
N TYR A 230 -11.30 -9.88 10.47
CA TYR A 230 -10.61 -8.98 9.53
C TYR A 230 -10.83 -9.41 8.07
N GLN A 231 -12.09 -9.58 7.69
CA GLN A 231 -12.51 -9.90 6.33
C GLN A 231 -13.07 -8.66 5.62
N GLY A 232 -12.80 -8.53 4.32
CA GLY A 232 -13.33 -7.44 3.51
C GLY A 232 -12.58 -6.12 3.77
N PRO A 233 -13.19 -4.97 3.40
CA PRO A 233 -12.56 -3.67 3.55
C PRO A 233 -12.42 -3.28 5.01
N ARG A 234 -11.35 -2.54 5.31
CA ARG A 234 -11.15 -1.92 6.62
C ARG A 234 -12.24 -0.88 6.88
N LEU A 235 -12.97 -1.05 7.97
CA LEU A 235 -14.01 -0.14 8.45
C LEU A 235 -13.48 0.70 9.62
N ASN A 236 -13.94 1.94 9.76
CA ASN A 236 -13.52 2.84 10.84
C ASN A 236 -14.47 2.82 12.04
N ASN A 237 -15.74 2.44 11.83
CA ASN A 237 -16.78 2.54 12.84
C ASN A 237 -17.25 1.17 13.38
N GLY A 238 -16.35 0.18 13.44
CA GLY A 238 -16.64 -1.17 13.92
C GLY A 238 -16.96 -2.16 12.80
N TYR A 239 -17.08 -3.44 13.16
CA TYR A 239 -17.24 -4.56 12.23
C TYR A 239 -18.70 -4.99 12.09
N ILE A 240 -19.07 -5.45 10.90
CA ILE A 240 -20.42 -5.89 10.55
C ILE A 240 -20.34 -7.32 10.00
N LEU A 241 -21.03 -8.25 10.66
CA LEU A 241 -21.08 -9.65 10.24
C LEU A 241 -22.02 -9.85 9.04
N ASP A 242 -21.77 -10.89 8.23
CA ASP A 242 -22.67 -11.25 7.13
C ASP A 242 -24.10 -11.52 7.63
N SER A 243 -24.24 -12.19 8.78
CA SER A 243 -25.53 -12.46 9.39
C SER A 243 -26.31 -11.18 9.75
N ASP A 244 -25.62 -10.11 10.17
CA ASP A 244 -26.30 -8.85 10.49
C ASP A 244 -26.77 -8.16 9.21
N LEU A 245 -25.99 -8.21 8.12
CA LEU A 245 -26.41 -7.69 6.81
C LEU A 245 -27.65 -8.42 6.27
N GLU A 246 -27.69 -9.75 6.38
CA GLU A 246 -28.79 -10.58 5.90
C GLU A 246 -30.07 -10.41 6.74
N ASN A 247 -29.93 -10.25 8.06
CA ASN A 247 -31.07 -10.15 8.98
C ASN A 247 -31.66 -8.74 9.10
N THR A 248 -31.02 -7.72 8.53
CA THR A 248 -31.56 -6.34 8.50
C THR A 248 -31.83 -5.84 7.07
N PRO A 249 -32.74 -6.49 6.31
CA PRO A 249 -33.18 -5.97 5.03
C PRO A 249 -34.13 -4.79 5.22
N ILE A 250 -34.23 -3.96 4.18
CA ILE A 250 -35.27 -2.93 4.12
C ILE A 250 -36.61 -3.64 3.86
N LYS A 251 -37.51 -3.60 4.85
CA LYS A 251 -38.76 -4.37 4.84
C LYS A 251 -39.72 -3.83 3.78
N LYS A 252 -40.20 -4.71 2.88
CA LYS A 252 -41.29 -4.43 1.94
C LYS A 252 -42.67 -4.62 2.56
N TYR A 253 -42.77 -5.55 3.51
CA TYR A 253 -43.98 -5.87 4.25
C TYR A 253 -43.70 -5.79 5.75
N ILE A 254 -44.66 -5.27 6.50
CA ILE A 254 -44.60 -5.21 7.97
C ILE A 254 -45.74 -6.05 8.50
N TYR A 255 -45.42 -7.00 9.39
CA TYR A 255 -46.41 -7.86 10.01
C TYR A 255 -46.68 -7.42 11.45
N SER A 256 -47.95 -7.48 11.87
CA SER A 256 -48.33 -7.17 13.24
C SER A 256 -47.77 -8.19 14.24
N SER A 257 -47.60 -9.46 13.81
CA SER A 257 -47.01 -10.53 14.63
C SER A 257 -45.62 -10.14 15.14
N ASP A 258 -44.78 -9.60 14.27
CA ASP A 258 -43.38 -9.28 14.59
C ASP A 258 -43.32 -8.18 15.66
N ILE A 259 -44.12 -7.12 15.48
CA ILE A 259 -44.23 -6.02 16.45
C ILE A 259 -44.81 -6.52 17.77
N LEU A 260 -45.88 -7.31 17.73
CA LEU A 260 -46.53 -7.83 18.93
C LEU A 260 -45.63 -8.80 19.70
N ASP A 261 -44.81 -9.60 19.01
CA ASP A 261 -43.87 -10.51 19.64
C ASP A 261 -42.74 -9.77 20.37
N VAL A 262 -42.22 -8.69 19.78
CA VAL A 262 -41.26 -7.78 20.45
C VAL A 262 -41.88 -7.13 21.69
N LEU A 263 -43.15 -6.71 21.61
CA LEU A 263 -43.84 -6.07 22.72
C LEU A 263 -44.31 -7.03 23.81
N ARG A 264 -44.53 -8.32 23.49
CA ARG A 264 -45.02 -9.34 24.43
C ARG A 264 -44.13 -9.49 25.66
N GLN A 265 -42.82 -9.28 25.50
CA GLN A 265 -41.83 -9.44 26.56
C GLN A 265 -41.53 -8.13 27.33
N HIS A 266 -42.28 -7.05 27.06
CA HIS A 266 -42.00 -5.74 27.63
C HIS A 266 -42.48 -5.61 29.08
N GLN A 267 -41.57 -5.31 30.01
CA GLN A 267 -41.83 -5.20 31.45
C GLN A 267 -42.99 -4.25 31.83
N ASN A 268 -43.18 -3.15 31.09
CA ASN A 268 -44.21 -2.15 31.40
C ASN A 268 -45.59 -2.44 30.76
N ILE A 269 -45.73 -3.50 29.94
CA ILE A 269 -46.98 -3.82 29.24
C ILE A 269 -47.64 -5.00 29.94
N LYS A 270 -48.82 -4.78 30.51
CA LYS A 270 -49.66 -5.85 31.06
C LYS A 270 -50.39 -6.61 29.96
N GLN A 271 -50.97 -5.88 29.00
CA GLN A 271 -51.74 -6.45 27.90
C GLN A 271 -51.86 -5.47 26.74
N ILE A 272 -51.87 -5.98 25.51
CA ILE A 272 -52.28 -5.24 24.31
C ILE A 272 -53.67 -5.75 23.92
N GLU A 273 -54.68 -4.88 23.96
CA GLU A 273 -56.08 -5.24 23.70
C GLU A 273 -56.42 -5.17 22.21
N GLU A 274 -55.86 -4.20 21.49
CA GLU A 274 -56.11 -3.98 20.05
C GLU A 274 -54.83 -3.51 19.36
N PHE A 275 -54.61 -3.96 18.12
CA PHE A 275 -53.53 -3.53 17.24
C PHE A 275 -54.01 -3.50 15.79
N ARG A 276 -53.67 -2.43 15.05
CA ARG A 276 -53.92 -2.31 13.60
C ARG A 276 -52.96 -1.31 12.96
N PHE A 277 -52.67 -1.50 11.67
CA PHE A 277 -52.05 -0.46 10.84
C PHE A 277 -53.10 0.55 10.38
N ILE A 278 -52.74 1.84 10.35
CA ILE A 278 -53.60 2.93 9.88
C ILE A 278 -53.08 3.38 8.51
N THR A 279 -53.89 3.18 7.46
CA THR A 279 -53.58 3.62 6.08
C THR A 279 -54.55 4.72 5.62
N GLU A 280 -54.13 5.59 4.69
CA GLU A 280 -54.89 6.77 4.27
C GLU A 280 -56.16 6.42 3.45
N GLY A 281 -56.24 5.21 2.89
CA GLY A 281 -57.43 4.70 2.17
C GLY A 281 -58.56 4.15 3.06
N GLY A 282 -58.39 4.15 4.38
CA GLY A 282 -59.23 3.38 5.31
C GLY A 282 -58.87 1.89 5.25
N ALA A 283 -58.96 1.19 6.39
CA ALA A 283 -58.62 -0.23 6.48
C ALA A 283 -59.29 -1.02 5.34
N GLN A 284 -58.49 -1.69 4.50
CA GLN A 284 -59.02 -2.49 3.40
C GLN A 284 -60.11 -3.44 3.93
N PRO A 285 -61.35 -3.39 3.40
CA PRO A 285 -62.43 -4.24 3.89
C PRO A 285 -62.19 -5.70 3.46
N GLY A 286 -61.70 -6.51 4.41
CA GLY A 286 -61.63 -7.96 4.28
C GLY A 286 -60.21 -8.50 4.17
N TYR A 287 -59.65 -8.88 5.34
CA TYR A 287 -58.53 -9.82 5.52
C TYR A 287 -57.06 -9.37 5.62
N GLU A 288 -56.72 -8.08 5.78
CA GLU A 288 -55.30 -7.68 5.99
C GLU A 288 -55.08 -6.70 7.18
N TYR A 289 -55.60 -7.00 8.37
CA TYR A 289 -55.25 -6.24 9.60
C TYR A 289 -53.85 -6.57 10.16
N TRP A 290 -53.25 -7.65 9.67
CA TRP A 290 -52.04 -8.27 10.22
C TRP A 290 -50.79 -8.01 9.39
N GLN A 291 -50.93 -7.35 8.23
CA GLN A 291 -49.86 -7.00 7.32
C GLN A 291 -50.13 -5.62 6.71
N VAL A 292 -49.07 -4.88 6.41
CA VAL A 292 -49.12 -3.70 5.55
C VAL A 292 -47.98 -3.76 4.55
N GLU A 293 -48.27 -3.52 3.27
CA GLU A 293 -47.25 -3.30 2.25
C GLU A 293 -46.78 -1.86 2.32
N VAL A 294 -45.47 -1.64 2.31
CA VAL A 294 -44.89 -0.30 2.45
C VAL A 294 -45.26 0.59 1.25
N ALA A 295 -45.44 0.01 0.06
CA ALA A 295 -45.90 0.73 -1.13
C ALA A 295 -47.33 1.30 -1.00
N ASP A 296 -48.19 0.68 -0.18
CA ASP A 296 -49.56 1.15 0.04
C ASP A 296 -49.64 2.35 0.99
N LEU A 297 -48.56 2.64 1.72
CA LEU A 297 -48.49 3.78 2.65
C LEU A 297 -48.36 5.11 1.93
N ASP A 298 -47.67 5.13 0.78
CA ASP A 298 -47.54 6.30 -0.09
C ASP A 298 -47.46 5.88 -1.58
N PRO A 299 -48.61 5.64 -2.23
CA PRO A 299 -48.66 5.15 -3.61
C PRO A 299 -48.10 6.15 -4.65
N GLU A 300 -47.91 7.42 -4.28
CA GLU A 300 -47.42 8.46 -5.19
C GLU A 300 -45.88 8.43 -5.32
N GLN A 301 -45.19 7.80 -4.37
CA GLN A 301 -43.74 7.78 -4.29
C GLN A 301 -43.16 6.40 -4.60
N SER A 302 -41.90 6.39 -5.02
CA SER A 302 -41.12 5.16 -5.25
C SER A 302 -39.96 5.08 -4.28
N ASN A 303 -39.33 3.90 -4.17
CA ASN A 303 -38.25 3.62 -3.22
C ASN A 303 -38.64 4.00 -1.79
N LEU A 304 -39.63 3.31 -1.23
CA LEU A 304 -40.12 3.60 0.11
C LEU A 304 -39.42 2.75 1.17
N ALA A 305 -39.01 3.38 2.26
CA ALA A 305 -38.51 2.69 3.45
C ALA A 305 -39.41 3.01 4.65
N PRO A 306 -39.86 2.01 5.40
CA PRO A 306 -40.78 2.24 6.49
C PRO A 306 -40.10 2.92 7.68
N GLN A 307 -40.81 3.88 8.27
CA GLN A 307 -40.42 4.57 9.49
C GLN A 307 -41.66 4.77 10.37
N LEU A 308 -41.50 4.65 11.68
CA LEU A 308 -42.59 4.94 12.61
C LEU A 308 -43.01 6.42 12.50
N GLY A 309 -44.29 6.70 12.25
CA GLY A 309 -44.83 8.05 12.03
C GLY A 309 -44.92 8.94 13.28
N PHE A 310 -44.08 8.73 14.30
CA PHE A 310 -44.19 9.36 15.63
C PHE A 310 -43.98 10.88 15.63
N LEU A 311 -43.43 11.46 14.56
CA LEU A 311 -43.23 12.91 14.45
C LEU A 311 -44.55 13.66 14.23
N ASN A 312 -45.58 13.00 13.67
CA ASN A 312 -46.89 13.60 13.46
C ASN A 312 -47.77 13.48 14.70
N ASN A 313 -48.46 14.56 15.08
CA ASN A 313 -49.35 14.54 16.25
C ASN A 313 -50.48 13.51 16.09
N SER A 314 -50.98 13.33 14.86
CA SER A 314 -52.03 12.35 14.52
C SER A 314 -51.64 10.90 14.79
N PHE A 315 -50.34 10.60 14.94
CA PHE A 315 -49.88 9.28 15.35
C PHE A 315 -50.36 8.93 16.77
N PHE A 316 -50.32 9.88 17.69
CA PHE A 316 -50.69 9.65 19.09
C PHE A 316 -52.20 9.51 19.28
N ASP A 317 -53.01 10.01 18.36
CA ASP A 317 -54.47 9.80 18.35
C ASP A 317 -54.85 8.32 18.16
N GLY A 318 -53.97 7.53 17.52
CA GLY A 318 -54.12 6.08 17.37
C GLY A 318 -53.76 5.28 18.62
N LEU A 319 -53.13 5.90 19.62
CA LEU A 319 -52.67 5.23 20.83
C LEU A 319 -53.64 5.44 21.99
N SER A 320 -54.08 4.35 22.62
CA SER A 320 -54.98 4.37 23.78
C SER A 320 -54.33 3.67 24.97
N LEU A 321 -54.15 4.40 26.08
CA LEU A 321 -53.46 3.89 27.27
C LEU A 321 -54.43 3.70 28.42
N VAL A 322 -54.30 2.57 29.10
CA VAL A 322 -55.06 2.26 30.32
C VAL A 322 -54.08 1.99 31.45
N ILE A 323 -54.15 2.79 32.51
CA ILE A 323 -53.33 2.65 33.73
C ILE A 323 -54.29 2.46 34.91
N GLU A 324 -54.09 1.40 35.71
CA GLU A 324 -54.97 1.06 36.85
C GLU A 324 -56.48 0.99 36.48
N GLY A 325 -56.80 0.64 35.23
CA GLY A 325 -58.17 0.54 34.74
C GLY A 325 -58.81 1.86 34.31
N GLN A 326 -58.08 2.98 34.33
CA GLN A 326 -58.53 4.28 33.83
C GLN A 326 -57.82 4.66 32.53
N ALA A 327 -58.54 5.32 31.62
CA ALA A 327 -57.94 5.86 30.40
C ALA A 327 -56.98 7.00 30.75
N TYR A 328 -55.74 6.93 30.27
CA TYR A 328 -54.71 7.94 30.49
C TYR A 328 -54.50 8.76 29.22
N PRO A 329 -55.01 10.00 29.12
CA PRO A 329 -54.75 10.86 27.98
C PRO A 329 -53.35 11.47 28.08
N LEU A 330 -52.59 11.41 26.99
CA LEU A 330 -51.28 12.07 26.90
C LEU A 330 -51.45 13.58 26.74
N SER A 331 -50.71 14.36 27.53
CA SER A 331 -50.62 15.80 27.38
C SER A 331 -49.70 16.21 26.22
N GLU A 332 -49.87 17.42 25.68
CA GLU A 332 -48.99 17.94 24.62
C GLU A 332 -47.51 18.00 25.05
N GLN A 333 -47.25 18.27 26.33
CA GLN A 333 -45.89 18.30 26.90
C GLN A 333 -45.26 16.90 26.89
N GLU A 334 -45.98 15.89 27.36
CA GLU A 334 -45.52 14.49 27.32
C GLU A 334 -45.27 14.03 25.88
N ILE A 335 -46.16 14.34 24.93
CA ILE A 335 -45.97 14.01 23.52
C ILE A 335 -44.69 14.64 22.97
N SER A 336 -44.44 15.91 23.27
CA SER A 336 -43.21 16.61 22.82
C SER A 336 -41.94 15.97 23.40
N GLN A 337 -42.00 15.53 24.66
CA GLN A 337 -40.87 14.89 25.33
C GLN A 337 -40.62 13.47 24.80
N ILE A 338 -41.68 12.70 24.53
CA ILE A 338 -41.58 11.37 23.89
C ILE A 338 -40.93 11.51 22.51
N LYS A 339 -41.38 12.48 21.69
CA LYS A 339 -40.79 12.72 20.36
C LYS A 339 -39.30 13.05 20.43
N SER A 340 -38.91 13.92 21.37
CA SER A 340 -37.50 14.31 21.57
C SER A 340 -36.66 13.11 22.02
N ASN A 341 -37.08 12.43 23.09
CA ASN A 341 -36.34 11.29 23.66
C ASN A 341 -36.23 10.12 22.66
N LEU A 342 -37.27 9.87 21.87
CA LEU A 342 -37.27 8.80 20.87
C LEU A 342 -36.36 9.14 19.69
N SER A 343 -36.37 10.40 19.23
CA SER A 343 -35.43 10.87 18.20
C SER A 343 -33.98 10.77 18.67
N GLU A 344 -33.71 11.16 19.92
CA GLU A 344 -32.38 11.00 20.53
C GLU A 344 -31.96 9.53 20.61
N LYS A 345 -32.80 8.63 21.15
CA LYS A 345 -32.49 7.20 21.26
C LYS A 345 -32.24 6.53 19.90
N LEU A 346 -33.04 6.86 18.88
CA LEU A 346 -32.85 6.32 17.53
C LEU A 346 -31.56 6.85 16.86
N SER A 347 -31.11 8.06 17.22
CA SER A 347 -29.87 8.65 16.70
C SER A 347 -28.61 8.31 17.49
N ALA A 348 -28.71 8.08 18.80
CA ALA A 348 -27.59 7.84 19.71
C ALA A 348 -26.97 6.43 19.58
N GLN A 349 -27.66 5.49 18.91
CA GLN A 349 -27.10 4.17 18.61
C GLN A 349 -25.92 4.21 17.63
N PHE A 350 -25.61 5.37 17.05
CA PHE A 350 -24.33 5.65 16.42
C PHE A 350 -23.30 6.03 17.50
N THR A 351 -22.73 5.05 18.21
CA THR A 351 -21.56 5.29 19.07
C THR A 351 -20.34 4.64 18.42
N SER A 352 -19.31 5.43 18.15
CA SER A 352 -18.03 4.95 17.64
C SER A 352 -17.48 3.88 18.58
N VAL A 353 -17.28 2.68 18.08
CA VAL A 353 -16.71 1.59 18.87
C VAL A 353 -15.20 1.80 18.93
N GLU A 354 -14.67 2.15 20.11
CA GLU A 354 -13.23 2.28 20.32
C GLU A 354 -12.54 0.92 20.14
N GLN A 355 -11.53 0.89 19.27
CA GLN A 355 -10.69 -0.28 19.05
C GLN A 355 -9.44 -0.16 19.95
N ASN A 356 -9.47 -0.77 21.13
CA ASN A 356 -8.31 -0.86 22.01
C ASN A 356 -7.68 -2.25 21.90
N PHE A 357 -6.40 -2.30 21.53
CA PHE A 357 -5.63 -3.53 21.43
C PHE A 357 -4.52 -3.55 22.46
N SER A 358 -4.45 -4.60 23.27
CA SER A 358 -3.32 -4.87 24.15
C SER A 358 -2.38 -5.86 23.46
N GLN A 359 -1.17 -5.40 23.12
CA GLN A 359 -0.05 -6.31 22.87
C GLN A 359 0.48 -6.82 24.21
N SER A 360 0.69 -8.13 24.34
CA SER A 360 1.49 -8.68 25.43
C SER A 360 2.96 -8.35 25.17
N SER A 361 3.56 -7.53 26.02
CA SER A 361 5.01 -7.25 25.98
C SER A 361 5.79 -8.36 26.68
N GLY A 362 6.94 -8.74 26.13
CA GLY A 362 7.92 -9.57 26.83
C GLY A 362 8.65 -8.79 27.91
N GLU A 363 9.47 -9.48 28.71
CA GLU A 363 10.40 -8.84 29.64
C GLU A 363 11.82 -8.88 29.04
N TYR A 364 12.51 -7.74 28.99
CA TYR A 364 13.89 -7.70 28.51
C TYR A 364 14.82 -8.43 29.47
N VAL A 365 15.56 -9.42 28.95
CA VAL A 365 16.59 -10.16 29.69
C VAL A 365 17.94 -10.00 29.00
N HIS A 366 18.94 -9.57 29.76
CA HIS A 366 20.30 -9.39 29.24
C HIS A 366 21.04 -10.75 29.10
N LEU A 367 20.89 -11.41 27.95
CA LEU A 367 21.35 -12.78 27.70
C LEU A 367 22.74 -12.90 27.04
N SER A 368 23.25 -11.85 26.40
CA SER A 368 24.53 -11.91 25.66
C SER A 368 25.78 -11.93 26.53
N HIS A 369 25.65 -11.71 27.85
CA HIS A 369 26.78 -11.77 28.76
C HIS A 369 27.45 -13.15 28.72
N TYR A 370 28.76 -13.16 28.45
CA TYR A 370 29.60 -14.34 28.44
C TYR A 370 30.69 -14.21 29.50
N ALA A 371 30.78 -15.20 30.39
CA ALA A 371 31.90 -15.38 31.29
C ALA A 371 32.89 -16.38 30.67
N SER A 372 34.17 -16.01 30.60
CA SER A 372 35.19 -16.88 30.01
C SER A 372 35.31 -18.21 30.76
N LEU A 373 35.40 -19.30 29.99
CA LEU A 373 35.63 -20.66 30.48
C LEU A 373 36.92 -20.78 31.33
N GLN A 374 37.86 -19.84 31.17
CA GLN A 374 39.09 -19.79 31.95
C GLN A 374 38.83 -19.59 33.45
N HIS A 375 37.70 -19.00 33.83
CA HIS A 375 37.32 -18.80 35.23
C HIS A 375 36.76 -20.07 35.88
N ASP A 376 36.22 -20.99 35.07
CA ASP A 376 35.63 -22.26 35.53
C ASP A 376 36.68 -23.36 35.68
N LEU A 377 37.90 -23.14 35.17
CA LEU A 377 39.02 -24.06 35.37
C LEU A 377 39.53 -24.04 36.83
N PRO A 378 39.98 -25.20 37.37
CA PRO A 378 40.56 -25.25 38.70
C PRO A 378 41.75 -24.29 38.87
N LYS A 379 41.88 -23.68 40.05
CA LYS A 379 42.94 -22.69 40.36
C LYS A 379 44.36 -23.19 40.09
N THR A 380 44.59 -24.50 40.14
CA THR A 380 45.88 -25.15 39.84
C THR A 380 46.39 -24.86 38.41
N TYR A 381 45.50 -24.57 37.46
CA TYR A 381 45.88 -24.21 36.08
C TYR A 381 46.47 -22.79 35.96
N ALA A 382 46.33 -21.94 36.99
CA ALA A 382 46.92 -20.60 37.06
C ALA A 382 46.60 -19.65 35.88
N VAL A 383 45.53 -19.93 35.11
CA VAL A 383 45.17 -19.15 33.92
C VAL A 383 44.54 -17.79 34.23
N THR A 384 44.06 -17.56 35.45
CA THR A 384 43.40 -16.30 35.88
C THR A 384 44.33 -15.33 36.61
N GLU A 385 45.63 -15.63 36.71
CA GLU A 385 46.57 -14.82 37.47
C GLU A 385 46.85 -13.45 36.81
N GLN A 386 46.78 -12.37 37.58
CA GLN A 386 46.96 -10.99 37.10
C GLN A 386 48.39 -10.69 36.63
N MET A 387 49.38 -11.44 37.11
CA MET A 387 50.79 -11.28 36.69
C MET A 387 51.01 -11.56 35.20
N LEU A 388 50.06 -12.24 34.54
CA LEU A 388 50.08 -12.52 33.10
C LEU A 388 49.94 -11.25 32.23
N ASN A 389 49.43 -10.13 32.78
CA ASN A 389 49.31 -8.86 32.05
C ASN A 389 50.66 -8.19 31.75
N ARG A 390 51.71 -8.50 32.52
CA ARG A 390 53.04 -7.88 32.36
C ARG A 390 53.80 -8.48 31.18
N GLU A 391 54.96 -7.92 30.83
CA GLU A 391 55.88 -8.53 29.85
C GLU A 391 56.26 -9.97 30.20
N ILE A 392 56.54 -10.77 29.16
CA ILE A 392 56.91 -12.18 29.31
C ILE A 392 58.37 -12.25 29.76
N ASP A 393 58.60 -12.57 31.02
CA ASP A 393 59.90 -12.57 31.70
C ASP A 393 60.42 -13.98 32.05
N SER A 394 59.59 -15.02 31.85
CA SER A 394 59.90 -16.40 32.22
C SER A 394 59.29 -17.42 31.26
N ALA A 395 59.95 -18.59 31.12
CA ALA A 395 59.47 -19.69 30.30
C ALA A 395 58.13 -20.27 30.79
N GLN A 396 57.94 -20.33 32.11
CA GLN A 396 56.67 -20.76 32.72
C GLN A 396 55.52 -19.82 32.33
N LYS A 397 55.75 -18.50 32.37
CA LYS A 397 54.77 -17.53 31.91
C LYS A 397 54.47 -17.66 30.42
N ALA A 398 55.48 -17.88 29.59
CA ALA A 398 55.28 -18.11 28.16
C ALA A 398 54.41 -19.35 27.89
N GLN A 399 54.63 -20.45 28.62
CA GLN A 399 53.79 -21.67 28.52
C GLN A 399 52.35 -21.43 28.98
N LEU A 400 52.14 -20.66 30.05
CA LEU A 400 50.79 -20.28 30.49
C LEU A 400 50.08 -19.41 29.45
N ILE A 401 50.77 -18.45 28.86
CA ILE A 401 50.21 -17.63 27.76
C ILE A 401 49.91 -18.50 26.54
N GLN A 402 50.75 -19.48 26.21
CA GLN A 402 50.47 -20.43 25.12
C GLN A 402 49.20 -21.25 25.40
N PHE A 403 49.04 -21.79 26.61
CA PHE A 403 47.84 -22.53 26.99
C PHE A 403 46.59 -21.63 26.96
N LYS A 404 46.69 -20.39 27.41
CA LYS A 404 45.62 -19.40 27.26
C LYS A 404 45.28 -19.11 25.80
N GLY A 405 46.28 -19.03 24.92
CA GLY A 405 46.05 -18.91 23.48
C GLY A 405 45.26 -20.09 22.91
N TYR A 406 45.49 -21.31 23.41
CA TYR A 406 44.69 -22.48 23.06
C TYR A 406 43.24 -22.37 23.57
N LEU A 407 43.04 -21.98 24.83
CA LEU A 407 41.70 -21.79 25.41
C LEU A 407 40.91 -20.67 24.70
N HIS A 408 41.61 -19.63 24.27
CA HIS A 408 41.00 -18.47 23.61
C HIS A 408 40.29 -18.84 22.30
N LEU A 409 40.74 -19.90 21.60
CA LEU A 409 40.07 -20.42 20.41
C LEU A 409 38.63 -20.86 20.69
N PHE A 410 38.38 -21.39 21.89
CA PHE A 410 37.04 -21.78 22.33
C PHE A 410 36.28 -20.58 22.91
N ASP A 411 36.94 -19.78 23.76
CA ASP A 411 36.31 -18.61 24.37
C ASP A 411 35.74 -17.64 23.35
N GLN A 412 36.49 -17.33 22.28
CA GLN A 412 36.03 -16.36 21.29
C GLN A 412 34.77 -16.87 20.56
N ILE A 413 34.75 -18.13 20.15
CA ILE A 413 33.57 -18.73 19.50
C ILE A 413 32.37 -18.70 20.45
N LEU A 414 32.56 -19.09 21.72
CA LEU A 414 31.48 -19.12 22.72
C LEU A 414 30.98 -17.71 23.06
N ALA A 415 31.89 -16.74 23.15
CA ALA A 415 31.54 -15.33 23.34
C ALA A 415 30.69 -14.84 22.16
N ASP A 416 31.09 -15.09 20.93
CA ASP A 416 30.35 -14.69 19.74
C ASP A 416 28.97 -15.39 19.67
N GLN A 417 28.88 -16.69 20.02
CA GLN A 417 27.59 -17.40 20.07
C GLN A 417 26.62 -16.80 21.10
N HIS A 418 27.13 -16.36 22.26
CA HIS A 418 26.31 -15.65 23.25
C HIS A 418 25.87 -14.28 22.73
N LYS A 419 26.77 -13.55 22.07
CA LYS A 419 26.44 -12.25 21.50
C LYS A 419 25.43 -12.36 20.36
N GLN A 420 25.44 -13.47 19.64
CA GLN A 420 24.51 -13.74 18.55
C GLN A 420 23.05 -13.74 19.00
N ILE A 421 22.74 -13.98 20.29
CA ILE A 421 21.36 -13.90 20.81
C ILE A 421 20.79 -12.49 20.61
N ASP A 422 21.61 -11.44 20.78
CA ASP A 422 21.20 -10.05 20.60
C ASP A 422 20.80 -9.72 19.16
N ILE A 423 21.15 -10.56 18.18
CA ILE A 423 20.77 -10.34 16.78
C ILE A 423 19.27 -10.57 16.54
N LEU A 424 18.65 -11.43 17.36
CA LEU A 424 17.35 -12.03 17.05
C LEU A 424 16.25 -10.97 16.91
N PRO A 425 16.14 -9.97 17.82
CA PRO A 425 15.18 -8.88 17.67
C PRO A 425 15.37 -8.07 16.38
N HIS A 426 16.60 -7.98 15.86
CA HIS A 426 16.92 -7.15 14.70
C HIS A 426 16.76 -7.89 13.37
N VAL A 427 17.18 -9.16 13.30
CA VAL A 427 17.11 -9.98 12.07
C VAL A 427 15.67 -10.42 11.77
N LEU A 428 14.85 -10.64 12.80
CA LEU A 428 13.44 -11.02 12.63
C LEU A 428 12.50 -9.81 12.54
N ALA A 429 12.99 -8.60 12.81
CA ALA A 429 12.21 -7.39 12.68
C ALA A 429 12.03 -6.95 11.23
N LEU A 430 11.02 -6.12 11.02
CA LEU A 430 10.84 -5.40 9.77
C LEU A 430 12.02 -4.43 9.56
N PRO A 431 12.61 -4.41 8.35
CA PRO A 431 13.74 -3.54 8.06
C PRO A 431 13.32 -2.08 8.18
N GLN A 432 14.05 -1.31 8.98
CA GLN A 432 13.74 0.10 9.21
C GLN A 432 14.04 0.93 7.96
N GLN A 433 13.09 1.75 7.52
CA GLN A 433 13.22 2.54 6.28
C GLN A 433 14.50 3.40 6.24
N GLN A 434 14.93 3.94 7.39
CA GLN A 434 16.12 4.77 7.50
C GLN A 434 17.44 4.05 7.16
N SER A 435 17.47 2.72 7.29
CA SER A 435 18.65 1.89 7.02
C SER A 435 18.90 1.66 5.52
N PHE A 436 17.84 1.56 4.71
CA PHE A 436 17.96 1.13 3.31
C PHE A 436 17.48 2.17 2.28
N GLU A 437 16.57 3.10 2.65
CA GLU A 437 15.89 3.90 1.63
C GLU A 437 16.81 4.92 0.95
N PHE A 438 17.78 5.49 1.68
CA PHE A 438 18.80 6.34 1.06
C PHE A 438 19.64 5.57 0.02
N LEU A 439 20.11 4.37 0.39
CA LEU A 439 20.84 3.48 -0.52
C LEU A 439 19.98 3.14 -1.73
N GLY A 440 18.69 2.88 -1.53
CA GLY A 440 17.72 2.64 -2.59
C GLY A 440 17.58 3.79 -3.57
N LYS A 441 17.51 5.03 -3.07
CA LYS A 441 17.45 6.24 -3.93
C LYS A 441 18.70 6.40 -4.79
N VAL A 442 19.89 6.17 -4.22
CA VAL A 442 21.16 6.20 -4.97
C VAL A 442 21.17 5.13 -6.06
N LEU A 443 20.72 3.91 -5.76
CA LEU A 443 20.60 2.83 -6.75
C LEU A 443 19.53 3.13 -7.81
N ASP A 444 18.42 3.79 -7.45
CA ASP A 444 17.40 4.22 -8.41
C ASP A 444 17.96 5.29 -9.38
N SER A 445 18.80 6.21 -8.89
CA SER A 445 19.52 7.17 -9.74
C SER A 445 20.53 6.49 -10.68
N MET A 446 21.23 5.45 -10.21
CA MET A 446 22.08 4.63 -11.08
C MET A 446 21.29 3.94 -12.19
N LEU A 447 20.12 3.36 -11.87
CA LEU A 447 19.24 2.75 -12.87
C LEU A 447 18.72 3.80 -13.87
N ALA A 448 18.47 5.02 -13.40
CA ALA A 448 18.08 6.14 -14.24
C ALA A 448 19.24 6.73 -15.06
N SER A 449 20.47 6.22 -14.94
CA SER A 449 21.66 6.77 -15.60
C SER A 449 21.93 8.24 -15.23
N GLU A 450 21.57 8.63 -14.00
CA GLU A 450 21.81 9.96 -13.44
C GLU A 450 23.24 10.06 -12.87
N ALA A 451 23.80 11.27 -12.87
CA ALA A 451 25.08 11.52 -12.21
C ALA A 451 24.93 11.42 -10.68
N ILE A 452 25.98 10.96 -10.00
CA ILE A 452 26.02 10.90 -8.54
C ILE A 452 27.06 11.90 -8.05
N SER A 453 26.64 12.85 -7.21
CA SER A 453 27.52 13.83 -6.59
C SER A 453 28.44 13.19 -5.55
N GLU A 454 29.57 13.84 -5.28
CA GLU A 454 30.54 13.39 -4.28
C GLU A 454 29.93 13.27 -2.87
N GLN A 455 29.06 14.21 -2.50
CA GLN A 455 28.33 14.16 -1.23
C GLN A 455 27.41 12.94 -1.13
N MET A 456 26.71 12.58 -2.23
CA MET A 456 25.89 11.37 -2.28
C MET A 456 26.74 10.11 -2.18
N LEU A 457 27.92 10.07 -2.82
CA LEU A 457 28.86 8.95 -2.72
C LEU A 457 29.40 8.77 -1.30
N HIS A 458 29.80 9.86 -0.63
CA HIS A 458 30.25 9.81 0.77
C HIS A 458 29.13 9.28 1.68
N THR A 459 27.92 9.81 1.52
CA THR A 459 26.77 9.35 2.30
C THR A 459 26.40 7.90 1.97
N PHE A 460 26.56 7.47 0.72
CA PHE A 460 26.35 6.07 0.32
C PHE A 460 27.27 5.13 1.09
N TRP A 461 28.58 5.42 1.15
CA TRP A 461 29.53 4.59 1.88
C TRP A 461 29.29 4.60 3.39
N GLN A 462 29.00 5.76 3.98
CA GLN A 462 28.61 5.85 5.39
C GLN A 462 27.39 4.96 5.71
N ARG A 463 26.39 4.94 4.82
CA ARG A 463 25.18 4.13 4.98
C ARG A 463 25.43 2.64 4.69
N ALA A 464 26.33 2.33 3.76
CA ALA A 464 26.72 0.96 3.44
C ALA A 464 27.46 0.28 4.61
N VAL A 465 28.33 1.02 5.30
CA VAL A 465 28.99 0.58 6.55
C VAL A 465 27.98 0.45 7.68
N GLY A 466 26.98 1.34 7.74
CA GLY A 466 25.91 1.29 8.75
C GLY A 466 24.82 0.25 8.48
N LEU A 467 24.98 -0.66 7.52
CA LEU A 467 24.05 -1.78 7.33
C LEU A 467 24.12 -2.71 8.54
N PRO A 468 22.98 -3.29 8.99
CA PRO A 468 22.98 -4.16 10.15
C PRO A 468 23.87 -5.39 9.90
N HIS A 469 24.68 -5.72 10.89
CA HIS A 469 25.36 -7.03 10.92
C HIS A 469 24.33 -8.13 11.08
N THR A 470 24.66 -9.32 10.56
CA THR A 470 23.91 -10.56 10.75
C THR A 470 24.67 -11.55 11.64
N GLN A 471 25.95 -11.29 11.89
CA GLN A 471 26.76 -11.99 12.88
C GLN A 471 27.42 -10.99 13.81
N LEU A 472 27.36 -11.22 15.12
CA LEU A 472 27.97 -10.33 16.10
C LEU A 472 29.15 -11.00 16.78
N SER A 473 30.22 -10.23 16.95
CA SER A 473 31.35 -10.60 17.79
C SER A 473 31.39 -9.76 19.05
N GLN A 474 31.88 -10.35 20.14
CA GLN A 474 32.19 -9.60 21.35
C GLN A 474 33.58 -9.95 21.89
N ALA A 475 34.17 -9.01 22.63
CA ALA A 475 35.43 -9.21 23.31
C ALA A 475 35.29 -10.27 24.41
N VAL A 476 36.29 -11.13 24.55
CA VAL A 476 36.41 -11.97 25.75
C VAL A 476 36.94 -11.09 26.88
N THR A 477 36.09 -10.81 27.88
CA THR A 477 36.41 -9.94 29.01
C THR A 477 36.79 -10.73 30.27
N GLY A 478 37.30 -10.04 31.30
CA GLY A 478 37.60 -10.65 32.61
C GLY A 478 38.90 -11.47 32.68
N ILE A 479 39.60 -11.68 31.56
CA ILE A 479 40.81 -12.51 31.50
C ILE A 479 42.10 -11.68 31.52
N SER A 480 43.14 -12.19 32.21
CA SER A 480 44.47 -11.60 32.18
C SER A 480 45.27 -12.02 30.94
N GLY A 481 46.28 -11.25 30.54
CA GLY A 481 47.21 -11.60 29.47
C GLY A 481 46.65 -11.49 28.04
N ILE A 482 45.43 -10.97 27.86
CA ILE A 482 44.79 -10.82 26.53
C ILE A 482 45.62 -9.99 25.55
N ASN A 483 46.36 -9.00 26.08
CA ASN A 483 47.29 -8.15 25.32
C ASN A 483 48.37 -8.93 24.56
N HIS A 484 48.70 -10.15 25.02
CA HIS A 484 49.68 -11.02 24.37
C HIS A 484 49.05 -11.96 23.33
N LEU A 485 47.73 -12.11 23.34
CA LEU A 485 46.99 -13.07 22.51
C LEU A 485 46.42 -12.41 21.26
N VAL A 486 45.86 -11.21 21.38
CA VAL A 486 45.22 -10.49 20.28
C VAL A 486 46.19 -9.45 19.71
N LYS A 487 46.44 -9.51 18.39
CA LYS A 487 47.34 -8.58 17.68
C LYS A 487 46.70 -7.23 17.36
N LEU A 488 45.38 -7.11 17.47
CA LEU A 488 44.63 -5.87 17.27
C LEU A 488 44.98 -4.87 18.38
N ALA A 489 44.76 -3.57 18.11
CA ALA A 489 44.82 -2.59 19.18
C ALA A 489 43.79 -2.99 20.24
N MET A 490 44.23 -3.14 21.48
CA MET A 490 43.36 -3.59 22.59
C MET A 490 42.08 -2.76 22.73
N PRO A 491 42.07 -1.43 22.50
CA PRO A 491 40.83 -0.65 22.47
C PRO A 491 39.84 -1.17 21.41
N ASP A 492 40.28 -1.38 20.18
CA ASP A 492 39.42 -1.84 19.08
C ASP A 492 38.83 -3.23 19.37
N TYR A 493 39.65 -4.16 19.91
CA TYR A 493 39.17 -5.49 20.29
C TYR A 493 38.18 -5.44 21.46
N GLN A 494 38.39 -4.55 22.44
CA GLN A 494 37.48 -4.41 23.58
C GLN A 494 36.11 -3.85 23.18
N GLU A 495 36.08 -2.95 22.19
CA GLU A 495 34.84 -2.34 21.71
C GLU A 495 34.07 -3.24 20.73
N GLN A 496 34.77 -3.89 19.79
CA GLN A 496 34.12 -4.58 18.66
C GLN A 496 34.46 -6.08 18.54
N GLY A 497 35.22 -6.66 19.47
CA GLY A 497 35.66 -8.05 19.37
C GLY A 497 36.44 -8.31 18.07
N LEU A 498 36.12 -9.42 17.40
CA LEU A 498 36.63 -9.77 16.07
C LEU A 498 35.60 -9.51 14.96
N GLN A 499 34.76 -8.48 15.10
CA GLN A 499 33.63 -8.22 14.21
C GLN A 499 34.04 -8.20 12.74
N GLN A 500 35.10 -7.48 12.37
CA GLN A 500 35.55 -7.36 10.98
C GLN A 500 36.07 -8.69 10.39
N GLN A 501 36.57 -9.60 11.22
CA GLN A 501 37.00 -10.93 10.78
C GLN A 501 35.83 -11.92 10.68
N LEU A 502 34.84 -11.78 11.58
CA LEU A 502 33.64 -12.61 11.58
C LEU A 502 32.71 -12.23 10.42
N GLU A 503 32.44 -10.93 10.27
CA GLU A 503 31.64 -10.35 9.21
C GLU A 503 32.07 -8.90 8.95
N ALA A 504 32.86 -8.70 7.90
CA ALA A 504 33.28 -7.37 7.45
C ALA A 504 32.10 -6.56 6.90
N ASP A 505 32.18 -5.24 7.10
CA ASP A 505 31.17 -4.29 6.61
C ASP A 505 31.05 -4.32 5.09
N PHE A 506 29.80 -4.29 4.62
CA PHE A 506 29.45 -4.33 3.20
C PHE A 506 30.17 -5.46 2.45
N SER A 507 30.30 -6.64 3.08
CA SER A 507 30.84 -7.86 2.45
C SER A 507 29.76 -8.63 1.69
N ILE A 508 30.17 -9.47 0.74
CA ILE A 508 29.29 -10.39 0.02
C ILE A 508 28.56 -11.31 1.01
N ALA A 509 29.25 -11.80 2.05
CA ALA A 509 28.66 -12.66 3.08
C ALA A 509 27.54 -11.97 3.86
N GLN A 510 27.78 -10.73 4.32
CA GLN A 510 26.76 -9.92 5.01
C GLN A 510 25.55 -9.69 4.11
N LEU A 511 25.77 -9.25 2.87
CA LEU A 511 24.69 -8.95 1.94
C LEU A 511 23.88 -10.19 1.54
N ILE A 512 24.50 -11.37 1.42
CA ILE A 512 23.79 -12.64 1.19
C ILE A 512 22.88 -12.95 2.37
N ARG A 513 23.41 -12.90 3.61
CA ARG A 513 22.61 -13.19 4.81
C ARG A 513 21.47 -12.21 5.03
N LEU A 514 21.69 -10.92 4.75
CA LEU A 514 20.64 -9.91 4.77
C LEU A 514 19.54 -10.20 3.73
N ASN A 515 19.94 -10.61 2.52
CA ASN A 515 18.99 -11.03 1.49
C ASN A 515 18.17 -12.25 1.89
N ASP A 516 18.81 -13.26 2.49
CA ASP A 516 18.17 -14.48 2.95
C ASP A 516 17.22 -14.22 4.12
N SER A 517 17.59 -13.34 5.06
CA SER A 517 16.71 -12.89 6.14
C SER A 517 15.46 -12.19 5.58
N ALA A 518 15.64 -11.21 4.71
CA ALA A 518 14.51 -10.50 4.11
C ALA A 518 13.64 -11.44 3.25
N ALA A 519 14.22 -12.43 2.58
CA ALA A 519 13.49 -13.45 1.85
C ALA A 519 12.68 -14.37 2.79
N HIS A 520 13.25 -14.74 3.94
CA HIS A 520 12.55 -15.51 4.96
C HIS A 520 11.33 -14.75 5.50
N LEU A 521 11.47 -13.46 5.75
CA LEU A 521 10.34 -12.61 6.18
C LEU A 521 9.26 -12.52 5.10
N LEU A 522 9.63 -12.33 3.83
CA LEU A 522 8.67 -12.30 2.71
C LEU A 522 7.94 -13.62 2.51
N ALA A 523 8.61 -14.75 2.78
CA ALA A 523 8.01 -16.08 2.64
C ALA A 523 6.81 -16.30 3.59
N ARG A 524 6.74 -15.57 4.71
CA ARG A 524 5.57 -15.59 5.62
C ARG A 524 4.28 -15.12 4.94
N PHE A 525 4.42 -14.32 3.88
CA PHE A 525 3.32 -13.81 3.07
C PHE A 525 3.19 -14.53 1.73
N ALA A 526 3.88 -15.66 1.56
CA ALA A 526 3.97 -16.42 0.30
C ALA A 526 4.48 -15.59 -0.90
N ILE A 527 5.28 -14.54 -0.65
CA ILE A 527 5.86 -13.70 -1.70
C ILE A 527 7.28 -14.16 -2.03
N LYS A 528 7.56 -14.27 -3.33
CA LYS A 528 8.89 -14.55 -3.86
C LYS A 528 9.19 -13.65 -5.05
N LEU A 529 10.30 -12.92 -4.96
CA LEU A 529 10.78 -12.06 -6.05
C LEU A 529 11.34 -12.88 -7.23
N PRO A 530 11.32 -12.32 -8.46
CA PRO A 530 11.94 -12.94 -9.61
C PRO A 530 13.44 -13.22 -9.44
N ASN A 531 13.97 -14.12 -10.26
CA ASN A 531 15.40 -14.40 -10.26
C ASN A 531 16.19 -13.13 -10.62
N ALA A 532 17.11 -12.73 -9.74
CA ALA A 532 17.89 -11.50 -9.89
C ALA A 532 18.70 -11.42 -11.20
N ASN A 533 19.09 -12.56 -11.79
CA ASN A 533 19.78 -12.57 -13.09
C ASN A 533 18.87 -12.10 -14.23
N LEU A 534 17.55 -12.26 -14.11
CA LEU A 534 16.58 -11.78 -15.07
C LEU A 534 16.32 -10.28 -14.92
N LEU A 535 16.61 -9.69 -13.74
CA LEU A 535 16.40 -8.27 -13.47
C LEU A 535 17.47 -7.34 -14.07
N LYS A 536 18.54 -7.89 -14.68
CA LYS A 536 19.55 -7.16 -15.47
C LYS A 536 20.25 -5.98 -14.77
N TYR A 537 20.34 -5.95 -13.44
CA TYR A 537 21.01 -4.87 -12.70
C TYR A 537 22.49 -4.69 -13.02
N ARG A 538 23.20 -5.76 -13.40
CA ARG A 538 24.63 -5.71 -13.72
C ARG A 538 24.97 -4.74 -14.85
N GLU A 539 24.09 -4.66 -15.86
CA GLU A 539 24.29 -3.81 -17.03
C GLU A 539 24.28 -2.32 -16.65
N ALA A 540 23.40 -1.91 -15.73
CA ALA A 540 23.32 -0.53 -15.27
C ALA A 540 24.41 -0.19 -14.24
N PHE A 541 24.62 -1.02 -13.22
CA PHE A 541 25.57 -0.71 -12.15
C PHE A 541 27.05 -0.81 -12.59
N GLY A 542 27.33 -1.58 -13.65
CA GLY A 542 28.68 -1.69 -14.21
C GLY A 542 29.29 -0.33 -14.63
N PHE A 543 28.45 0.64 -15.01
CA PHE A 543 28.89 1.99 -15.38
C PHE A 543 29.42 2.82 -14.19
N TYR A 544 29.02 2.47 -12.96
CA TYR A 544 29.34 3.22 -11.75
C TYR A 544 30.47 2.60 -10.93
N THR A 545 30.96 1.40 -11.29
CA THR A 545 31.95 0.70 -10.46
C THR A 545 33.29 1.43 -10.39
N SER A 546 33.74 2.02 -11.51
CA SER A 546 34.99 2.79 -11.55
C SER A 546 34.92 4.02 -10.63
N ALA A 547 33.83 4.78 -10.75
CA ALA A 547 33.51 5.93 -9.92
C ALA A 547 33.52 5.59 -8.42
N LEU A 548 32.78 4.55 -8.03
CA LEU A 548 32.67 4.12 -6.64
C LEU A 548 34.00 3.60 -6.07
N SER A 549 34.79 2.90 -6.89
CA SER A 549 36.09 2.34 -6.47
C SER A 549 37.19 3.39 -6.26
N GLN A 550 37.02 4.59 -6.79
CA GLN A 550 37.99 5.69 -6.67
C GLN A 550 37.83 6.49 -5.36
N CYS A 551 36.67 6.39 -4.69
CA CYS A 551 36.50 6.94 -3.34
C CYS A 551 37.21 6.05 -2.32
N GLU A 552 38.06 6.61 -1.46
CA GLU A 552 38.87 5.88 -0.45
C GLU A 552 38.07 5.22 0.69
N PHE A 553 36.76 5.00 0.53
CA PHE A 553 35.83 4.60 1.59
C PHE A 553 35.16 3.23 1.39
N ASP A 554 35.62 2.40 0.44
CA ASP A 554 35.13 1.02 0.32
C ASP A 554 35.67 0.16 1.49
N PRO A 555 34.81 -0.34 2.40
CA PRO A 555 35.26 -1.15 3.54
C PRO A 555 35.79 -2.53 3.13
N ASN A 556 35.51 -3.00 1.91
CA ASN A 556 35.90 -4.34 1.46
C ASN A 556 36.39 -4.35 -0.01
N PRO A 557 37.55 -3.72 -0.30
CA PRO A 557 38.04 -3.50 -1.67
C PRO A 557 38.51 -4.78 -2.36
N HIS A 558 38.70 -5.88 -1.62
CA HIS A 558 39.16 -7.16 -2.17
C HIS A 558 38.04 -7.95 -2.85
N GLU A 559 36.78 -7.63 -2.53
CA GLU A 559 35.61 -8.29 -3.10
C GLU A 559 35.03 -7.54 -4.31
N ASN A 560 34.40 -8.28 -5.23
CA ASN A 560 33.83 -7.70 -6.45
C ASN A 560 32.69 -6.72 -6.14
N LEU A 561 32.95 -5.42 -6.28
CA LEU A 561 32.01 -4.33 -5.99
C LEU A 561 30.70 -4.45 -6.78
N LEU A 562 30.74 -4.81 -8.07
CA LEU A 562 29.53 -4.98 -8.88
C LEU A 562 28.59 -6.03 -8.28
N THR A 563 29.13 -7.13 -7.79
CA THR A 563 28.35 -8.20 -7.15
C THR A 563 27.72 -7.71 -5.83
N ARG A 564 28.48 -6.94 -5.04
CA ARG A 564 27.96 -6.31 -3.81
C ARG A 564 26.84 -5.31 -4.11
N LEU A 565 26.98 -4.45 -5.12
CA LEU A 565 25.91 -3.52 -5.53
C LEU A 565 24.63 -4.25 -5.96
N VAL A 566 24.77 -5.36 -6.70
CA VAL A 566 23.62 -6.18 -7.11
C VAL A 566 22.95 -6.85 -5.92
N LEU A 567 23.71 -7.36 -4.94
CA LEU A 567 23.16 -7.93 -3.71
C LEU A 567 22.49 -6.86 -2.85
N LEU A 568 23.10 -5.67 -2.75
CA LEU A 568 22.51 -4.52 -2.06
C LEU A 568 21.17 -4.13 -2.68
N ARG A 569 21.09 -4.06 -4.02
CA ARG A 569 19.83 -3.77 -4.70
C ARG A 569 18.75 -4.80 -4.39
N GLN A 570 19.10 -6.08 -4.41
CA GLN A 570 18.17 -7.15 -4.06
C GLN A 570 17.68 -7.06 -2.62
N TYR A 571 18.55 -6.66 -1.69
CA TYR A 571 18.17 -6.46 -0.29
C TYR A 571 17.21 -5.28 -0.15
N VAL A 572 17.57 -4.13 -0.72
CA VAL A 572 16.73 -2.92 -0.74
C VAL A 572 15.34 -3.19 -1.33
N ASP A 573 15.26 -3.89 -2.46
CA ASP A 573 13.98 -4.21 -3.11
C ASP A 573 13.10 -5.10 -2.21
N LYS A 574 13.70 -6.08 -1.52
CA LYS A 574 12.99 -6.90 -0.51
C LYS A 574 12.53 -6.06 0.68
N CYS A 575 13.38 -5.17 1.20
CA CYS A 575 13.04 -4.31 2.32
C CYS A 575 11.90 -3.35 2.00
N ARG A 576 11.92 -2.74 0.80
CA ARG A 576 10.82 -1.90 0.30
C ARG A 576 9.52 -2.70 0.20
N LEU A 577 9.58 -3.91 -0.36
CA LEU A 577 8.40 -4.78 -0.46
C LEU A 577 7.84 -5.20 0.91
N LEU A 578 8.70 -5.57 1.86
CA LEU A 578 8.31 -5.90 3.24
C LEU A 578 7.57 -4.74 3.93
N ASN A 579 8.06 -3.51 3.76
CA ASN A 579 7.43 -2.32 4.36
C ASN A 579 6.12 -1.92 3.67
N GLU A 580 5.84 -2.42 2.47
CA GLU A 580 4.63 -2.07 1.71
C GLU A 580 3.57 -3.18 1.72
N ILE A 581 3.91 -4.39 2.17
CA ILE A 581 3.08 -5.59 2.00
C ILE A 581 1.68 -5.47 2.61
N GLY A 582 1.55 -4.79 3.75
CA GLY A 582 0.25 -4.53 4.37
C GLY A 582 -0.66 -3.67 3.47
N GLY A 583 -0.09 -2.60 2.90
CA GLY A 583 -0.78 -1.76 1.92
C GLY A 583 -1.11 -2.49 0.61
N LEU A 584 -0.21 -3.39 0.17
CA LEU A 584 -0.39 -4.18 -1.05
C LEU A 584 -1.52 -5.20 -0.96
N GLY A 585 -1.74 -5.78 0.23
CA GLY A 585 -2.84 -6.70 0.50
C GLY A 585 -4.20 -6.04 0.39
N HIS A 586 -4.34 -4.87 1.04
CA HIS A 586 -5.61 -4.15 1.12
C HIS A 586 -6.16 -3.68 -0.24
N ASN A 587 -5.29 -3.31 -1.20
CA ASN A 587 -5.73 -2.67 -2.45
C ASN A 587 -5.40 -3.49 -3.72
N ARG A 588 -5.30 -4.82 -3.63
CA ARG A 588 -4.77 -5.68 -4.71
C ARG A 588 -5.45 -5.44 -6.07
N CYS A 589 -6.77 -5.31 -6.10
CA CYS A 589 -7.56 -5.10 -7.32
C CYS A 589 -8.11 -3.68 -7.44
N ARG A 590 -7.58 -2.72 -6.67
CA ARG A 590 -8.10 -1.36 -6.63
C ARG A 590 -8.02 -0.68 -8.00
N GLY A 591 -9.12 -0.12 -8.47
CA GLY A 591 -9.17 0.68 -9.69
C GLY A 591 -8.64 2.10 -9.48
N PHE A 592 -8.48 2.81 -10.58
CA PHE A 592 -8.05 4.20 -10.62
C PHE A 592 -8.95 5.14 -9.80
N ASN A 593 -8.36 5.88 -8.85
CA ASN A 593 -9.05 6.91 -8.07
C ASN A 593 -9.02 8.25 -8.81
N TYR A 594 -9.94 8.42 -9.76
CA TYR A 594 -10.08 9.63 -10.57
C TYR A 594 -10.50 10.89 -9.77
N LEU A 595 -10.95 10.74 -8.52
CA LEU A 595 -11.28 11.88 -7.65
C LEU A 595 -10.08 12.34 -6.79
N SER A 596 -8.95 11.66 -6.85
CA SER A 596 -7.76 12.02 -6.06
C SER A 596 -7.32 13.47 -6.29
N LYS A 597 -6.80 14.11 -5.24
CA LYS A 597 -6.15 15.43 -5.32
C LYS A 597 -4.82 15.38 -6.08
N CYS A 598 -4.19 14.19 -6.13
CA CYS A 598 -2.92 13.94 -6.83
C CYS A 598 -3.08 12.78 -7.81
N PRO A 599 -3.85 12.94 -8.90
CA PRO A 599 -4.23 11.84 -9.78
C PRO A 599 -3.05 11.31 -10.64
N LYS A 600 -1.88 11.96 -10.63
CA LYS A 600 -0.65 11.46 -11.25
C LYS A 600 0.00 10.31 -10.48
N THR A 601 -0.08 10.35 -9.15
CA THR A 601 0.59 9.39 -8.26
C THR A 601 -0.40 8.44 -7.60
N ALA A 602 -1.66 8.86 -7.47
CA ALA A 602 -2.75 8.03 -6.96
C ALA A 602 -3.32 7.03 -7.98
N GLN A 603 -2.62 6.83 -9.11
CA GLN A 603 -2.98 5.85 -10.14
C GLN A 603 -2.84 4.41 -9.68
N LEU A 604 -1.92 4.19 -8.75
CA LEU A 604 -1.31 2.90 -8.59
C LEU A 604 -2.18 2.04 -7.70
N SER A 605 -2.97 1.18 -8.35
CA SER A 605 -3.46 -0.05 -7.76
C SER A 605 -2.31 -0.80 -7.10
N SER A 606 -2.56 -1.54 -6.02
CA SER A 606 -1.50 -2.37 -5.45
C SER A 606 -1.02 -3.46 -6.42
N LEU A 607 -1.81 -3.78 -7.44
CA LEU A 607 -1.36 -4.54 -8.61
C LEU A 607 -0.15 -3.86 -9.27
N SER A 608 -0.27 -2.59 -9.68
CA SER A 608 0.85 -1.87 -10.30
C SER A 608 2.05 -1.78 -9.36
N GLN A 609 1.81 -1.50 -8.07
CA GLN A 609 2.86 -1.45 -7.05
C GLN A 609 3.61 -2.78 -6.93
N LEU A 610 2.87 -3.89 -6.84
CA LEU A 610 3.42 -5.23 -6.71
C LEU A 610 4.25 -5.62 -7.94
N VAL A 611 3.71 -5.38 -9.15
CA VAL A 611 4.42 -5.63 -10.40
C VAL A 611 5.70 -4.78 -10.47
N MET A 612 5.61 -3.49 -10.15
CA MET A 612 6.77 -2.59 -10.10
C MET A 612 7.82 -3.08 -9.12
N ARG A 613 7.43 -3.49 -7.90
CA ARG A 613 8.36 -4.01 -6.89
C ARG A 613 9.02 -5.31 -7.33
N ASN A 614 8.29 -6.19 -8.01
CA ASN A 614 8.85 -7.43 -8.56
C ASN A 614 9.89 -7.19 -9.66
N LEU A 615 9.76 -6.09 -10.39
CA LEU A 615 10.67 -5.71 -11.48
C LEU A 615 11.80 -4.77 -11.01
N GLY A 616 11.78 -4.37 -9.74
CA GLY A 616 12.71 -3.39 -9.19
C GLY A 616 12.52 -1.98 -9.73
N PHE A 617 11.30 -1.64 -10.16
CA PHE A 617 10.95 -0.28 -10.56
C PHE A 617 10.75 0.61 -9.34
N SER A 618 11.00 1.91 -9.52
CA SER A 618 10.76 2.91 -8.47
C SER A 618 9.29 3.33 -8.51
N HIS A 619 8.57 3.10 -7.40
CA HIS A 619 7.11 3.20 -7.33
C HIS A 619 6.53 4.56 -7.79
N HIS A 620 7.24 5.66 -7.58
CA HIS A 620 6.83 7.00 -7.98
C HIS A 620 7.70 7.62 -9.07
N GLY A 621 8.49 6.82 -9.82
CA GLY A 621 9.45 7.31 -10.81
C GLY A 621 8.88 8.54 -11.52
N GLN A 622 9.53 9.70 -11.32
CA GLN A 622 8.95 11.04 -11.47
C GLN A 622 8.19 11.21 -12.78
N MET A 623 6.89 10.89 -12.77
CA MET A 623 6.03 11.01 -13.94
C MET A 623 5.97 12.49 -14.33
N PRO A 624 6.20 12.88 -15.60
CA PRO A 624 6.27 12.04 -16.81
C PRO A 624 7.57 11.24 -17.03
N LEU A 625 7.45 10.06 -17.62
CA LEU A 625 8.55 9.21 -18.06
C LEU A 625 9.27 9.78 -19.28
N ALA A 626 8.61 10.46 -20.22
CA ALA A 626 9.30 10.91 -21.43
C ALA A 626 10.46 11.91 -21.14
N THR A 627 10.40 12.63 -20.02
CA THR A 627 11.42 13.60 -19.60
C THR A 627 12.47 13.02 -18.65
N HIS A 628 12.26 11.82 -18.11
CA HIS A 628 13.15 11.19 -17.13
C HIS A 628 13.55 9.80 -17.61
N ASN A 629 14.80 9.41 -17.42
CA ASN A 629 15.25 8.06 -17.81
C ASN A 629 14.90 7.00 -16.74
N ARG A 630 13.77 7.19 -16.04
CA ARG A 630 13.31 6.37 -14.92
C ARG A 630 12.45 5.20 -15.43
N GLU A 631 12.57 4.06 -14.76
CA GLU A 631 11.84 2.83 -15.12
C GLU A 631 10.52 2.74 -14.34
N SER A 632 9.41 2.75 -15.07
CA SER A 632 8.04 2.58 -14.58
C SER A 632 7.08 2.35 -15.76
N PHE A 633 5.76 2.34 -15.53
CA PHE A 633 4.73 2.24 -16.55
C PHE A 633 3.44 2.93 -16.13
N TYR A 634 2.58 3.24 -17.09
CA TYR A 634 1.20 3.67 -16.84
C TYR A 634 0.23 2.49 -16.95
N LEU A 635 -0.73 2.40 -16.03
CA LEU A 635 -1.84 1.45 -16.09
C LEU A 635 -3.13 2.20 -16.43
N LEU A 636 -3.79 1.80 -17.52
CA LEU A 636 -4.99 2.40 -18.04
C LEU A 636 -6.10 1.36 -18.13
N GLU A 637 -7.28 1.71 -17.62
CA GLU A 637 -8.48 0.87 -17.68
C GLU A 637 -9.24 1.20 -18.97
N GLY A 638 -9.47 0.19 -19.82
CA GLY A 638 -10.21 0.33 -21.09
C GLY A 638 -11.58 0.96 -20.88
N ASP A 639 -12.34 0.43 -19.90
CA ASP A 639 -13.69 0.89 -19.53
C ASP A 639 -13.78 2.38 -19.18
N LEU A 640 -12.70 2.99 -18.67
CA LEU A 640 -12.71 4.43 -18.36
C LEU A 640 -12.45 5.30 -19.58
N ILE A 641 -11.75 4.75 -20.56
CA ILE A 641 -11.24 5.47 -21.74
C ILE A 641 -12.23 5.35 -22.89
N SER A 642 -12.87 4.19 -23.04
CA SER A 642 -13.81 3.92 -24.14
C SER A 642 -14.82 2.83 -23.77
N GLU A 643 -16.04 3.00 -24.27
CA GLU A 643 -17.14 2.01 -24.12
C GLU A 643 -16.92 0.75 -24.99
N GLN A 644 -15.92 0.75 -25.88
CA GLN A 644 -15.68 -0.34 -26.84
C GLN A 644 -14.75 -1.44 -26.32
N GLN A 645 -13.93 -1.16 -25.30
CA GLN A 645 -12.90 -2.08 -24.78
C GLN A 645 -13.21 -2.47 -23.35
N SER A 646 -14.23 -3.31 -23.21
CA SER A 646 -14.55 -3.97 -21.96
C SER A 646 -13.40 -4.84 -21.45
N GLU A 647 -13.20 -4.89 -20.14
CA GLU A 647 -12.33 -5.87 -19.45
C GLU A 647 -10.87 -5.87 -19.91
N THR A 648 -10.42 -4.75 -20.48
CA THR A 648 -9.07 -4.61 -21.06
C THR A 648 -8.22 -3.66 -20.25
N LEU A 649 -7.00 -4.09 -19.90
CA LEU A 649 -5.99 -3.27 -19.23
C LEU A 649 -4.83 -2.94 -20.18
N PHE A 650 -4.52 -1.66 -20.31
CA PHE A 650 -3.38 -1.18 -21.08
C PHE A 650 -2.23 -0.83 -20.14
N PHE A 651 -1.08 -1.47 -20.35
CA PHE A 651 0.17 -1.14 -19.69
C PHE A 651 1.06 -0.40 -20.68
N VAL A 652 1.29 0.90 -20.45
CA VAL A 652 2.10 1.74 -21.35
C VAL A 652 3.51 1.87 -20.78
N LEU A 653 4.49 1.29 -21.49
CA LEU A 653 5.85 1.09 -21.01
C LEU A 653 6.87 1.83 -21.88
N PRO A 654 7.93 2.42 -21.29
CA PRO A 654 9.02 3.00 -22.05
C PRO A 654 9.95 1.90 -22.57
N ASN A 655 10.57 2.11 -23.73
CA ASN A 655 11.40 1.10 -24.39
C ASN A 655 12.90 1.46 -24.49
N TRP A 656 13.34 2.56 -23.86
CA TRP A 656 14.66 3.16 -24.07
C TRP A 656 15.65 3.05 -22.90
N THR A 657 15.22 2.71 -21.68
CA THR A 657 16.16 2.56 -20.55
C THR A 657 17.06 1.35 -20.77
N THR A 658 18.20 1.30 -20.09
CA THR A 658 19.17 0.20 -20.25
C THR A 658 18.53 -1.19 -20.13
N ARG A 659 17.66 -1.40 -19.13
CA ARG A 659 16.98 -2.69 -18.97
C ARG A 659 15.78 -2.82 -19.91
N LEU A 660 14.97 -1.78 -20.07
CA LEU A 660 13.76 -1.84 -20.90
C LEU A 660 14.04 -1.83 -22.41
N ASN A 661 15.29 -1.61 -22.83
CA ASN A 661 15.72 -1.86 -24.20
C ASN A 661 16.06 -3.35 -24.45
N ASN A 662 16.23 -4.16 -23.40
CA ASN A 662 16.58 -5.59 -23.51
C ASN A 662 15.32 -6.44 -23.73
N GLU A 663 15.24 -7.16 -24.86
CA GLU A 663 14.08 -8.01 -25.20
C GLU A 663 13.76 -9.06 -24.13
N ASN A 664 14.77 -9.71 -23.54
CA ASN A 664 14.54 -10.70 -22.48
C ASN A 664 13.93 -10.08 -21.23
N PHE A 665 14.32 -8.84 -20.90
CA PHE A 665 13.74 -8.13 -19.77
C PHE A 665 12.30 -7.68 -20.08
N ARG A 666 12.01 -7.25 -21.32
CA ARG A 666 10.62 -6.97 -21.73
C ARG A 666 9.71 -8.19 -21.57
N SER A 667 10.16 -9.36 -22.00
CA SER A 667 9.41 -10.62 -21.80
C SER A 667 9.21 -10.94 -20.31
N LEU A 668 10.19 -10.64 -19.45
CA LEU A 668 10.01 -10.75 -18.00
C LEU A 668 8.91 -9.80 -17.51
N VAL A 669 8.96 -8.53 -17.91
CA VAL A 669 7.98 -7.50 -17.53
C VAL A 669 6.56 -7.95 -17.91
N GLU A 670 6.35 -8.36 -19.15
CA GLU A 670 5.06 -8.86 -19.65
C GLU A 670 4.60 -10.09 -18.87
N SER A 671 5.51 -11.04 -18.57
CA SER A 671 5.18 -12.23 -17.78
C SER A 671 4.74 -11.88 -16.35
N GLN A 672 5.39 -10.88 -15.73
CA GLN A 672 5.05 -10.42 -14.38
C GLN A 672 3.69 -9.71 -14.37
N ILE A 673 3.41 -8.90 -15.39
CA ILE A 673 2.09 -8.27 -15.54
C ILE A 673 1.01 -9.35 -15.68
N ALA A 674 1.17 -10.30 -16.60
CA ALA A 674 0.21 -11.37 -16.85
C ALA A 674 -0.03 -12.26 -15.62
N GLN A 675 0.99 -12.47 -14.78
CA GLN A 675 0.89 -13.26 -13.56
C GLN A 675 0.02 -12.60 -12.48
N HIS A 676 -0.02 -11.26 -12.43
CA HIS A 676 -0.67 -10.53 -11.35
C HIS A 676 -2.03 -9.92 -11.73
N VAL A 677 -2.31 -9.73 -13.01
CA VAL A 677 -3.61 -9.24 -13.48
C VAL A 677 -4.72 -10.28 -13.21
N PRO A 678 -5.96 -9.85 -12.87
CA PRO A 678 -7.09 -10.77 -12.70
C PRO A 678 -7.37 -11.64 -13.94
N LEU A 679 -7.68 -12.92 -13.71
CA LEU A 679 -7.83 -13.93 -14.78
C LEU A 679 -8.88 -13.59 -15.86
N HIS A 680 -9.92 -12.84 -15.49
CA HIS A 680 -11.00 -12.45 -16.41
C HIS A 680 -10.64 -11.24 -17.28
N MET A 681 -9.54 -10.53 -17.01
CA MET A 681 -9.15 -9.34 -17.75
C MET A 681 -8.14 -9.67 -18.86
N SER A 682 -8.27 -8.96 -19.99
CA SER A 682 -7.27 -8.96 -21.04
C SER A 682 -6.18 -7.91 -20.76
N VAL A 683 -4.95 -8.17 -21.21
CA VAL A 683 -3.80 -7.27 -21.00
C VAL A 683 -3.16 -6.94 -22.33
N HIS A 684 -2.95 -5.64 -22.57
CA HIS A 684 -2.15 -5.14 -23.68
C HIS A 684 -0.96 -4.34 -23.16
N CYS A 685 0.25 -4.85 -23.43
CA CYS A 685 1.50 -4.14 -23.15
C CYS A 685 1.90 -3.32 -24.38
N VAL A 686 1.91 -1.99 -24.23
CA VAL A 686 2.22 -1.03 -25.28
C VAL A 686 3.61 -0.44 -25.02
N TRP A 687 4.59 -0.82 -25.83
CA TRP A 687 5.96 -0.35 -25.71
C TRP A 687 6.19 0.89 -26.58
N LEU A 688 6.45 2.04 -25.94
CA LEU A 688 6.62 3.32 -26.61
C LEU A 688 8.08 3.78 -26.61
N GLN A 689 8.48 4.37 -27.74
CA GLN A 689 9.68 5.20 -27.83
C GLN A 689 9.47 6.52 -27.07
N ARG A 690 10.57 7.22 -26.78
CA ARG A 690 10.51 8.45 -25.96
C ARG A 690 9.61 9.53 -26.55
N GLU A 691 9.64 9.69 -27.87
CA GLU A 691 8.78 10.64 -28.60
C GLU A 691 7.30 10.25 -28.51
N GLN A 692 6.99 8.98 -28.74
CA GLN A 692 5.62 8.44 -28.62
C GLN A 692 5.10 8.56 -27.18
N MET A 693 5.93 8.25 -26.17
CA MET A 693 5.57 8.41 -24.76
C MET A 693 5.23 9.88 -24.45
N SER A 694 6.00 10.84 -24.99
CA SER A 694 5.73 12.26 -24.77
C SER A 694 4.37 12.70 -25.32
N LEU A 695 4.00 12.23 -26.52
CA LEU A 695 2.68 12.49 -27.10
C LEU A 695 1.57 11.83 -26.28
N PHE A 696 1.75 10.56 -25.92
CA PHE A 696 0.82 9.82 -25.05
C PHE A 696 0.60 10.54 -23.72
N GLU A 697 1.65 10.93 -23.00
CA GLU A 697 1.55 11.57 -21.68
C GLU A 697 0.82 12.91 -21.75
N ARG A 698 1.09 13.72 -22.77
CA ARG A 698 0.38 14.99 -22.99
C ARG A 698 -1.12 14.75 -23.13
N LEU A 699 -1.51 13.81 -24.01
CA LEU A 699 -2.92 13.51 -24.26
C LEU A 699 -3.58 12.85 -23.05
N TYR A 700 -2.88 11.93 -22.38
CA TYR A 700 -3.34 11.23 -21.19
C TYR A 700 -3.61 12.17 -20.03
N TYR A 701 -2.73 13.14 -19.76
CA TYR A 701 -2.98 14.14 -18.71
C TYR A 701 -4.11 15.11 -19.09
N GLY A 702 -4.27 15.41 -20.38
CA GLY A 702 -5.43 16.14 -20.89
C GLY A 702 -6.73 15.41 -20.60
N TRP A 703 -6.83 14.14 -21.02
CA TRP A 703 -7.97 13.27 -20.72
C TRP A 703 -8.25 13.19 -19.22
N LEU A 704 -7.21 12.95 -18.42
CA LEU A 704 -7.34 12.80 -16.97
C LEU A 704 -7.92 14.04 -16.31
N ASN A 705 -7.57 15.23 -16.82
CA ASN A 705 -8.12 16.49 -16.33
C ASN A 705 -9.63 16.58 -16.62
N PHE A 706 -10.06 16.38 -17.87
CA PHE A 706 -11.47 16.44 -18.25
C PHE A 706 -12.29 15.34 -17.58
N TYR A 707 -11.79 14.10 -17.57
CA TYR A 707 -12.45 12.97 -16.93
C TYR A 707 -12.60 13.18 -15.43
N GLY A 708 -11.54 13.58 -14.74
CA GLY A 708 -11.58 13.87 -13.31
C GLY A 708 -12.54 15.02 -12.95
N GLN A 709 -12.65 16.04 -13.81
CA GLN A 709 -13.62 17.12 -13.64
C GLN A 709 -15.05 16.64 -13.85
N ALA A 710 -15.32 15.92 -14.95
CA ALA A 710 -16.63 15.34 -15.25
C ALA A 710 -17.13 14.44 -14.11
N GLN A 711 -16.22 13.70 -13.46
CA GLN A 711 -16.58 12.87 -12.31
C GLN A 711 -16.86 13.68 -11.04
N ARG A 712 -16.10 14.76 -10.74
CA ARG A 712 -16.38 15.60 -9.57
C ARG A 712 -17.74 16.31 -9.67
N ASP A 713 -18.09 16.72 -10.88
CA ASP A 713 -19.30 17.49 -11.16
C ASP A 713 -20.44 16.59 -11.67
N ARG A 714 -20.32 15.26 -11.52
CA ARG A 714 -21.22 14.25 -12.07
C ARG A 714 -22.69 14.43 -11.69
N PHE A 715 -22.96 14.94 -10.48
CA PHE A 715 -24.32 15.15 -9.98
C PHE A 715 -24.84 16.57 -10.21
N SER A 716 -24.08 17.42 -10.92
CA SER A 716 -24.50 18.79 -11.23
C SER A 716 -25.18 18.87 -12.61
N ASP A 717 -26.22 19.70 -12.72
CA ASP A 717 -27.08 19.80 -13.92
C ASP A 717 -26.38 20.36 -15.17
N CYS A 718 -25.22 20.98 -15.02
CA CYS A 718 -24.64 21.86 -16.04
C CYS A 718 -23.26 21.40 -16.50
N GLN A 719 -23.08 20.22 -17.13
CA GLN A 719 -21.75 19.87 -17.66
C GLN A 719 -21.58 18.73 -18.69
N ALA A 720 -22.63 18.33 -19.41
CA ALA A 720 -22.55 17.28 -20.46
C ALA A 720 -21.42 17.50 -21.49
N HIS A 721 -21.05 18.76 -21.76
CA HIS A 721 -19.94 19.10 -22.65
C HIS A 721 -18.58 18.57 -22.17
N ILE A 722 -18.25 18.69 -20.87
CA ILE A 722 -16.95 18.25 -20.33
C ILE A 722 -16.83 16.73 -20.38
N ALA A 723 -17.92 16.01 -20.07
CA ALA A 723 -17.99 14.56 -20.20
C ALA A 723 -17.81 14.11 -21.66
N ASN A 724 -18.41 14.81 -22.62
CA ASN A 724 -18.23 14.52 -24.05
C ASN A 724 -16.79 14.74 -24.52
N VAL A 725 -16.13 15.83 -24.07
CA VAL A 725 -14.70 16.06 -24.39
C VAL A 725 -13.82 14.96 -23.80
N ALA A 726 -14.08 14.53 -22.57
CA ALA A 726 -13.36 13.40 -21.97
C ALA A 726 -13.53 12.11 -22.78
N LYS A 727 -14.75 11.83 -23.26
CA LYS A 727 -15.05 10.66 -24.12
C LYS A 727 -14.34 10.74 -25.47
N ASP A 728 -14.33 11.90 -26.11
CA ASP A 728 -13.63 12.13 -27.39
C ASP A 728 -12.11 11.90 -27.26
N ILE A 729 -11.49 12.47 -26.22
CA ILE A 729 -10.04 12.27 -25.95
C ILE A 729 -9.77 10.81 -25.58
N GLY A 730 -10.67 10.17 -24.83
CA GLY A 730 -10.59 8.77 -24.48
C GLY A 730 -10.57 7.86 -25.71
N ALA A 731 -11.50 8.05 -26.64
CA ALA A 731 -11.52 7.30 -27.91
C ALA A 731 -10.23 7.50 -28.74
N LEU A 732 -9.67 8.72 -28.75
CA LEU A 732 -8.38 8.98 -29.37
C LEU A 732 -7.27 8.19 -28.67
N LEU A 733 -7.18 8.24 -27.34
CA LEU A 733 -6.19 7.47 -26.56
C LEU A 733 -6.28 5.97 -26.84
N GLU A 734 -7.47 5.39 -26.84
CA GLU A 734 -7.67 3.98 -27.17
C GLU A 734 -7.10 3.64 -28.56
N SER A 735 -7.43 4.46 -29.56
CA SER A 735 -6.96 4.26 -30.93
C SER A 735 -5.42 4.28 -31.05
N LEU A 736 -4.76 5.10 -30.22
CA LEU A 736 -3.30 5.21 -30.17
C LEU A 736 -2.63 4.04 -29.43
N LEU A 737 -3.34 3.44 -28.48
CA LEU A 737 -2.84 2.29 -27.71
C LEU A 737 -2.95 0.98 -28.49
N LEU A 738 -3.99 0.85 -29.32
CA LEU A 738 -4.16 -0.32 -30.21
C LEU A 738 -3.17 -0.33 -31.37
N ASP A 739 -2.75 0.84 -31.85
CA ASP A 739 -1.75 1.00 -32.92
C ASP A 739 -0.81 2.17 -32.63
N SER A 740 0.27 1.88 -31.91
CA SER A 740 1.26 2.88 -31.51
C SER A 740 2.21 3.31 -32.64
N GLY A 741 2.24 2.56 -33.76
CA GLY A 741 3.18 2.80 -34.87
C GLY A 741 2.90 4.09 -35.66
N SER A 742 1.64 4.50 -35.73
CA SER A 742 1.14 5.64 -36.52
C SER A 742 0.65 6.81 -35.66
N MET A 743 1.15 6.94 -34.42
CA MET A 743 0.61 7.88 -33.43
C MET A 743 0.52 9.35 -33.92
N ILE A 744 1.58 9.84 -34.57
CA ILE A 744 1.63 11.20 -35.14
C ILE A 744 0.57 11.37 -36.23
N GLU A 745 0.52 10.42 -37.17
CA GLU A 745 -0.44 10.42 -38.29
C GLU A 745 -1.88 10.45 -37.78
N ARG A 746 -2.23 9.56 -36.85
CA ARG A 746 -3.58 9.49 -36.27
C ARG A 746 -4.00 10.76 -35.55
N ILE A 747 -3.10 11.41 -34.81
CA ILE A 747 -3.42 12.67 -34.12
C ILE A 747 -3.67 13.78 -35.14
N ILE A 748 -2.86 13.84 -36.21
CA ILE A 748 -3.04 14.82 -37.28
C ILE A 748 -4.35 14.57 -38.02
N GLU A 749 -4.64 13.33 -38.40
CA GLU A 749 -5.91 12.95 -39.04
C GLU A 749 -7.11 13.25 -38.14
N TYR A 750 -6.99 13.00 -36.82
CA TYR A 750 -8.01 13.39 -35.86
C TYR A 750 -8.30 14.89 -35.89
N VAL A 751 -7.26 15.74 -35.92
CA VAL A 751 -7.43 17.19 -36.03
C VAL A 751 -8.04 17.58 -37.37
N LEU A 752 -7.55 17.03 -38.49
CA LEU A 752 -8.07 17.33 -39.83
C LEU A 752 -9.57 17.00 -39.97
N ASN A 753 -10.05 15.97 -39.28
CA ASN A 753 -11.45 15.57 -39.27
C ASN A 753 -12.35 16.48 -38.42
N LYS A 754 -11.79 17.41 -37.62
CA LYS A 754 -12.56 18.37 -36.80
C LYS A 754 -12.82 19.67 -37.58
N PRO A 755 -13.92 20.38 -37.30
CA PRO A 755 -14.22 21.64 -37.96
C PRO A 755 -13.12 22.69 -37.69
N LYS A 756 -12.63 23.35 -38.75
CA LYS A 756 -11.46 24.25 -38.74
C LYS A 756 -10.12 23.61 -38.35
N GLY A 757 -10.05 22.28 -38.31
CA GLY A 757 -8.83 21.55 -37.99
C GLY A 757 -7.65 21.87 -38.92
N SER A 758 -7.91 21.98 -40.22
CA SER A 758 -6.88 22.34 -41.21
C SER A 758 -6.30 23.74 -40.98
N GLU A 759 -7.13 24.73 -40.65
CA GLU A 759 -6.68 26.10 -40.34
C GLU A 759 -5.80 26.13 -39.08
N VAL A 760 -6.17 25.35 -38.05
CA VAL A 760 -5.39 25.21 -36.81
C VAL A 760 -4.02 24.58 -37.09
N LEU A 761 -3.99 23.47 -37.84
CA LEU A 761 -2.76 22.79 -38.18
C LEU A 761 -1.85 23.66 -39.06
N GLU A 762 -2.39 24.35 -40.04
CA GLU A 762 -1.66 25.31 -40.89
C GLU A 762 -1.01 26.42 -40.06
N THR A 763 -1.76 26.97 -39.10
CA THR A 763 -1.27 28.01 -38.20
C THR A 763 -0.05 27.51 -37.42
N TYR A 764 -0.12 26.31 -36.86
CA TYR A 764 0.99 25.73 -36.08
C TYR A 764 2.20 25.36 -36.95
N LEU A 765 1.99 24.78 -38.13
CA LEU A 765 3.06 24.47 -39.06
C LEU A 765 3.79 25.74 -39.52
N THR A 766 3.03 26.77 -39.87
CA THR A 766 3.58 28.08 -40.27
C THR A 766 4.33 28.73 -39.12
N GLN A 767 3.78 28.71 -37.90
CA GLN A 767 4.42 29.25 -36.71
C GLN A 767 5.77 28.57 -36.43
N ILE A 768 5.84 27.25 -36.53
CA ILE A 768 7.08 26.49 -36.31
C ILE A 768 8.10 26.79 -37.41
N LEU A 769 7.69 26.72 -38.68
CA LEU A 769 8.58 26.96 -39.81
C LEU A 769 9.11 28.40 -39.85
N GLN A 770 8.30 29.40 -39.45
CA GLN A 770 8.76 30.78 -39.29
C GLN A 770 9.69 30.93 -38.09
N GLY A 771 9.40 30.27 -36.97
CA GLY A 771 10.20 30.37 -35.75
C GLY A 771 11.64 29.86 -35.87
N TYR A 772 11.88 28.90 -36.76
CA TYR A 772 13.22 28.32 -37.01
C TYR A 772 13.90 28.86 -38.28
N ALA A 773 13.23 29.69 -39.07
CA ALA A 773 13.83 30.30 -40.26
C ALA A 773 14.68 31.54 -39.89
N SER A 774 15.80 31.72 -40.57
CA SER A 774 16.68 32.90 -40.42
C SER A 774 16.15 34.17 -41.12
N GLY A 775 15.03 34.06 -41.85
CA GLY A 775 14.36 35.15 -42.55
C GLY A 775 12.87 34.85 -42.80
N PRO A 776 12.09 35.81 -43.32
CA PRO A 776 10.66 35.62 -43.59
C PRO A 776 10.43 34.57 -44.68
N LEU A 777 9.45 33.69 -44.45
CA LEU A 777 9.02 32.70 -45.44
C LEU A 777 8.39 33.39 -46.65
N PRO A 778 8.74 33.00 -47.90
CA PRO A 778 8.29 33.70 -49.10
C PRO A 778 6.88 33.31 -49.60
N GLU A 779 6.27 32.23 -49.12
CA GLU A 779 4.91 31.79 -49.51
C GLU A 779 4.10 31.28 -48.29
N ASP A 780 2.78 31.47 -48.32
CA ASP A 780 1.84 30.90 -47.33
C ASP A 780 1.74 29.38 -47.55
N LEU A 781 1.83 28.61 -46.45
CA LEU A 781 1.82 27.15 -46.52
C LEU A 781 0.38 26.66 -46.64
N ASP A 782 -0.12 26.53 -47.87
CA ASP A 782 -1.49 26.08 -48.13
C ASP A 782 -1.67 24.61 -47.69
N VAL A 783 -2.33 24.37 -46.54
CA VAL A 783 -2.63 23.02 -46.01
C VAL A 783 -3.98 22.50 -46.55
N ILE A 784 -4.40 22.93 -47.74
CA ILE A 784 -5.57 22.34 -48.41
C ILE A 784 -5.14 21.03 -49.11
N GLY A 785 -5.50 19.88 -48.52
CA GLY A 785 -5.27 18.52 -49.05
C GLY A 785 -5.30 17.42 -47.98
N ASP A 786 -6.23 16.47 -48.11
CA ASP A 786 -6.93 15.74 -47.04
C ASP A 786 -6.19 14.61 -46.27
N SER A 787 -4.85 14.50 -46.31
CA SER A 787 -4.13 13.41 -45.62
C SER A 787 -2.78 13.78 -45.04
N TYR A 788 -2.36 13.05 -43.99
CA TYR A 788 -1.07 13.20 -43.33
C TYR A 788 0.12 13.17 -44.30
N GLN A 789 0.11 12.24 -45.26
CA GLN A 789 1.19 12.07 -46.25
C GLN A 789 1.35 13.31 -47.14
N SER A 790 0.25 13.92 -47.56
CA SER A 790 0.26 15.16 -48.37
C SER A 790 0.88 16.33 -47.59
N ILE A 791 0.56 16.44 -46.30
CA ILE A 791 1.11 17.47 -45.42
C ILE A 791 2.61 17.26 -45.20
N MET A 792 3.04 16.02 -44.96
CA MET A 792 4.45 15.67 -44.82
C MET A 792 5.24 16.07 -46.08
N GLU A 793 4.74 15.74 -47.27
CA GLU A 793 5.38 16.09 -48.55
C GLU A 793 5.49 17.62 -48.75
N LYS A 794 4.44 18.37 -48.40
CA LYS A 794 4.47 19.85 -48.44
C LYS A 794 5.53 20.43 -47.50
N VAL A 795 5.62 19.95 -46.26
CA VAL A 795 6.63 20.43 -45.29
C VAL A 795 8.04 20.08 -45.76
N VAL A 796 8.26 18.87 -46.30
CA VAL A 796 9.54 18.50 -46.94
C VAL A 796 9.86 19.43 -48.10
N GLY A 797 8.87 19.74 -48.95
CA GLY A 797 9.02 20.66 -50.08
C GLY A 797 9.45 22.06 -49.64
N VAL A 798 8.84 22.61 -48.60
CA VAL A 798 9.19 23.94 -48.06
C VAL A 798 10.62 23.97 -47.52
N ILE A 799 11.02 22.97 -46.73
CA ILE A 799 12.37 22.91 -46.14
C ILE A 799 13.44 22.70 -47.22
N THR A 800 13.17 21.85 -48.21
CA THR A 800 14.14 21.58 -49.30
C THR A 800 14.30 22.74 -50.26
N THR A 801 13.20 23.46 -50.56
CA THR A 801 13.23 24.65 -51.43
C THR A 801 13.95 25.83 -50.78
N HIS A 802 13.88 25.93 -49.44
CA HIS A 802 14.47 27.01 -48.67
C HIS A 802 15.52 26.51 -47.67
N ALA A 803 16.34 25.53 -48.07
CA ALA A 803 17.32 24.89 -47.18
C ALA A 803 18.29 25.89 -46.53
N ASP A 804 18.61 26.98 -47.24
CA ASP A 804 19.49 28.06 -46.75
C ASP A 804 18.90 28.84 -45.56
N LEU A 805 17.58 28.80 -45.35
CA LEU A 805 16.92 29.50 -44.25
C LEU A 805 16.99 28.75 -42.91
N TYR A 806 17.24 27.45 -42.93
CA TYR A 806 17.12 26.56 -41.77
C TYR A 806 18.47 26.06 -41.24
N PRO A 807 18.59 25.76 -39.94
CA PRO A 807 19.82 25.22 -39.37
C PRO A 807 20.13 23.83 -39.93
N GLN A 808 21.42 23.48 -39.99
CA GLN A 808 21.84 22.14 -40.42
C GLN A 808 21.19 21.05 -39.55
N GLY A 809 20.62 20.02 -40.18
CA GLY A 809 19.94 18.93 -39.48
C GLY A 809 18.46 19.17 -39.18
N PHE A 810 17.89 20.33 -39.51
CA PHE A 810 16.46 20.59 -39.43
C PHE A 810 15.69 19.69 -40.42
N ASN A 811 14.68 18.97 -39.95
CA ASN A 811 13.96 18.01 -40.78
C ASN A 811 12.42 18.14 -40.63
N ALA A 812 11.69 17.69 -41.64
CA ALA A 812 10.23 17.76 -41.66
C ALA A 812 9.57 16.95 -40.53
N GLN A 813 10.18 15.82 -40.13
CA GLN A 813 9.65 14.97 -39.06
C GLN A 813 9.60 15.73 -37.71
N GLN A 814 10.61 16.55 -37.40
CA GLN A 814 10.63 17.40 -36.21
C GLN A 814 9.54 18.47 -36.25
N VAL A 815 9.32 19.10 -37.40
CA VAL A 815 8.25 20.11 -37.58
C VAL A 815 6.89 19.48 -37.34
N ILE A 816 6.64 18.32 -37.95
CA ILE A 816 5.40 17.57 -37.80
C ILE A 816 5.20 17.09 -36.35
N TYR A 817 6.25 16.59 -35.69
CA TYR A 817 6.19 16.20 -34.29
C TYR A 817 5.84 17.38 -33.36
N LEU A 818 6.49 18.54 -33.54
CA LEU A 818 6.18 19.75 -32.78
C LEU A 818 4.76 20.25 -33.04
N ALA A 819 4.31 20.24 -34.30
CA ALA A 819 2.94 20.59 -34.67
C ALA A 819 1.93 19.63 -34.01
N THR A 820 2.25 18.33 -33.96
CA THR A 820 1.43 17.32 -33.28
C THR A 820 1.30 17.61 -31.78
N GLN A 821 2.38 18.04 -31.13
CA GLN A 821 2.32 18.47 -29.72
C GLN A 821 1.37 19.66 -29.52
N LEU A 822 1.46 20.67 -30.38
CA LEU A 822 0.56 21.84 -30.32
C LEU A 822 -0.89 21.45 -30.62
N CYS A 823 -1.12 20.52 -31.55
CA CYS A 823 -2.42 19.93 -31.81
C CYS A 823 -3.01 19.23 -30.58
N ILE A 824 -2.23 18.44 -29.84
CA ILE A 824 -2.67 17.83 -28.58
C ILE A 824 -3.06 18.92 -27.57
N ASP A 825 -2.21 19.94 -27.40
CA ASP A 825 -2.48 21.04 -26.48
C ASP A 825 -3.80 21.75 -26.85
N HIS A 826 -4.08 21.94 -28.15
CA HIS A 826 -5.34 22.47 -28.67
C HIS A 826 -6.54 21.55 -28.39
N ILE A 827 -6.42 20.24 -28.66
CA ILE A 827 -7.45 19.23 -28.35
C ILE A 827 -7.81 19.28 -26.86
N CYS A 828 -6.83 19.54 -26.00
CA CYS A 828 -7.00 19.61 -24.55
C CYS A 828 -7.56 20.98 -24.06
N THR A 829 -8.05 21.84 -24.95
CA THR A 829 -8.72 23.09 -24.58
C THR A 829 -10.25 22.95 -24.58
N PRO A 830 -10.97 23.58 -23.62
CA PRO A 830 -12.42 23.63 -23.65
C PRO A 830 -12.92 24.32 -24.94
N ASN A 831 -13.83 23.69 -25.68
CA ASN A 831 -14.40 24.19 -26.93
C ASN A 831 -13.42 24.36 -28.12
N ALA A 832 -12.31 23.60 -28.16
CA ALA A 832 -11.24 23.70 -29.17
C ALA A 832 -11.69 23.87 -30.64
N PHE A 833 -12.82 23.27 -31.03
CA PHE A 833 -13.32 23.25 -32.41
C PHE A 833 -14.75 23.81 -32.57
N ILE A 834 -15.26 24.56 -31.59
CA ILE A 834 -16.64 25.12 -31.67
C ILE A 834 -16.61 26.55 -32.21
N GLU A 835 -17.55 26.91 -33.09
CA GLU A 835 -17.71 28.29 -33.53
C GLU A 835 -18.03 29.22 -32.35
N PRO A 836 -17.45 30.44 -32.30
CA PRO A 836 -17.76 31.39 -31.24
C PRO A 836 -19.20 31.87 -31.37
N ASN A 837 -20.15 31.15 -30.76
CA ASN A 837 -21.49 31.68 -30.53
C ASN A 837 -21.37 32.82 -29.53
N SER A 838 -21.66 34.03 -29.99
CA SER A 838 -21.70 35.26 -29.22
C SER A 838 -22.80 35.21 -28.16
N ASN A 839 -22.56 34.53 -27.03
CA ASN A 839 -23.16 34.83 -25.72
C ASN A 839 -22.75 33.90 -24.58
N THR A 840 -21.97 32.85 -24.81
CA THR A 840 -21.48 32.00 -23.72
C THR A 840 -20.07 32.40 -23.31
N ARG A 841 -19.93 33.50 -22.55
CA ARG A 841 -18.75 33.70 -21.69
C ARG A 841 -18.86 32.72 -20.52
N PHE A 842 -18.57 31.44 -20.77
CA PHE A 842 -18.25 30.49 -19.72
C PHE A 842 -16.85 30.82 -19.21
N THR A 843 -16.74 31.72 -18.24
CA THR A 843 -15.64 31.68 -17.28
C THR A 843 -15.95 30.60 -16.26
N VAL A 844 -15.83 29.34 -16.67
CA VAL A 844 -15.54 28.27 -15.70
C VAL A 844 -14.15 28.60 -15.15
N GLY A 845 -13.95 28.46 -13.85
CA GLY A 845 -12.66 28.61 -13.19
C GLY A 845 -11.65 27.58 -13.70
N TYR A 846 -11.17 27.77 -14.94
CA TYR A 846 -10.05 27.05 -15.51
C TYR A 846 -8.78 27.61 -14.87
N SER A 847 -8.35 26.99 -13.77
CA SER A 847 -6.95 27.07 -13.37
C SER A 847 -6.26 25.85 -13.96
N PRO A 848 -5.49 25.98 -15.07
CA PRO A 848 -4.63 24.91 -15.50
C PRO A 848 -3.72 24.56 -14.32
N LEU A 849 -3.66 23.28 -13.96
CA LEU A 849 -2.82 22.81 -12.87
C LEU A 849 -1.38 23.28 -13.12
N ALA A 850 -0.71 23.81 -12.08
CA ALA A 850 0.53 24.60 -12.17
C ALA A 850 1.72 23.95 -12.94
N TYR A 851 1.61 22.68 -13.28
CA TYR A 851 2.60 21.86 -13.96
C TYR A 851 2.26 21.55 -15.44
N LEU A 852 1.23 22.18 -16.02
CA LEU A 852 0.89 22.12 -17.45
C LEU A 852 1.69 23.12 -18.31
N LYS A 853 2.73 23.78 -17.76
CA LYS A 853 3.70 24.47 -18.61
C LYS A 853 4.55 23.43 -19.33
N PRO A 854 4.66 23.48 -20.67
CA PRO A 854 5.47 22.53 -21.42
C PRO A 854 6.93 22.66 -20.96
N ILE A 855 7.48 21.59 -20.39
CA ILE A 855 8.92 21.38 -20.48
C ILE A 855 9.13 20.95 -21.94
N LEU A 856 9.73 21.85 -22.72
CA LEU A 856 10.00 21.72 -24.15
C LEU A 856 10.72 20.38 -24.45
N PRO A 857 10.53 19.81 -25.65
CA PRO A 857 10.85 18.41 -25.93
C PRO A 857 12.34 18.06 -25.88
N VAL A 858 12.55 16.75 -25.72
CA VAL A 858 13.78 15.99 -25.96
C VAL A 858 14.35 16.34 -27.34
N SER A 859 15.56 16.90 -27.38
CA SER A 859 16.36 17.01 -28.61
C SER A 859 17.49 15.98 -28.62
N PHE A 860 17.72 15.38 -29.79
CA PHE A 860 18.99 14.72 -30.09
C PHE A 860 20.10 15.77 -30.14
N SER A 861 21.25 15.45 -29.56
CA SER A 861 22.41 16.34 -29.42
C SER A 861 23.14 16.66 -30.73
N GLN A 862 23.77 17.85 -30.71
CA GLN A 862 24.60 18.58 -31.71
C GLN A 862 23.77 19.39 -32.71
N ILE A 863 23.87 20.73 -32.73
CA ILE A 863 25.07 21.50 -33.11
C ILE A 863 25.36 22.65 -32.12
N ASN A 864 26.61 22.79 -31.71
CA ASN A 864 27.13 23.98 -31.05
C ASN A 864 28.13 24.67 -31.96
N SER A 865 27.94 25.97 -32.20
CA SER A 865 28.96 27.00 -31.90
C SER A 865 28.41 28.40 -32.23
N ASN A 866 28.39 29.27 -31.20
CA ASN A 866 28.28 30.74 -31.26
C ASN A 866 26.88 31.35 -31.35
N THR A 867 26.20 31.49 -30.21
CA THR A 867 25.46 32.72 -29.82
C THR A 867 25.06 32.65 -28.36
N ALA A 868 25.47 33.66 -27.59
CA ALA A 868 24.87 34.00 -26.30
C ALA A 868 23.57 34.76 -26.55
N VAL A 869 22.58 34.64 -25.66
CA VAL A 869 21.23 35.25 -25.72
C VAL A 869 20.18 34.40 -26.46
N VAL A 870 19.87 33.22 -25.93
CA VAL A 870 18.52 32.64 -25.73
C VAL A 870 18.71 31.50 -24.72
N SER A 871 17.89 31.41 -23.68
CA SER A 871 17.89 30.27 -22.74
C SER A 871 17.66 28.97 -23.52
N LYS A 872 18.75 28.24 -23.76
CA LYS A 872 18.76 26.93 -24.41
C LYS A 872 18.51 25.87 -23.35
N PHE A 873 17.44 25.10 -23.52
CA PHE A 873 17.30 23.81 -22.86
C PHE A 873 18.42 22.90 -23.37
N ILE A 874 19.29 22.49 -22.47
CA ILE A 874 20.23 21.40 -22.67
C ILE A 874 19.50 20.14 -22.18
N VAL A 875 18.89 19.38 -23.09
CA VAL A 875 18.80 17.94 -22.83
C VAL A 875 20.20 17.44 -23.06
N ALA A 876 20.99 17.39 -21.99
CA ALA A 876 22.05 16.43 -21.97
C ALA A 876 21.32 15.09 -22.16
N THR A 877 21.50 14.44 -23.31
CA THR A 877 21.95 13.05 -23.18
C THR A 877 23.11 13.19 -22.22
N SER A 878 22.89 12.90 -20.92
CA SER A 878 24.01 12.72 -20.03
C SER A 878 24.92 11.80 -20.82
N VAL A 879 26.10 12.29 -21.20
CA VAL A 879 27.12 11.36 -21.67
C VAL A 879 27.20 10.41 -20.49
N PRO A 880 26.78 9.14 -20.63
CA PRO A 880 26.83 8.27 -19.50
C PRO A 880 28.29 8.28 -19.06
N ASN A 881 28.52 8.32 -17.75
CA ASN A 881 29.83 8.13 -17.13
C ASN A 881 30.70 9.37 -16.86
N ARG A 882 30.14 10.52 -16.47
CA ARG A 882 30.95 11.55 -15.80
C ARG A 882 30.39 11.92 -14.42
N ILE A 883 31.18 11.63 -13.38
CA ILE A 883 31.08 12.32 -12.09
C ILE A 883 31.45 13.77 -12.37
N ASP A 884 30.59 14.71 -12.00
CA ASP A 884 30.92 16.14 -12.04
C ASP A 884 31.53 16.53 -10.70
N PRO A 885 32.84 16.84 -10.63
CA PRO A 885 33.49 17.28 -9.39
C PRO A 885 33.10 18.73 -9.00
N GLU A 886 32.47 19.48 -9.90
CA GLU A 886 31.99 20.83 -9.61
C GLU A 886 30.46 20.78 -9.48
N GLY A 887 29.97 20.59 -8.26
CA GLY A 887 28.54 20.53 -7.98
C GLY A 887 27.81 21.80 -8.41
N ASN A 888 27.22 21.78 -9.60
CA ASN A 888 26.19 22.73 -10.01
C ASN A 888 24.85 21.99 -10.04
N GLU A 889 24.08 22.16 -8.97
CA GLU A 889 22.65 21.89 -8.96
C GLU A 889 21.95 23.02 -9.75
N GLU A 890 21.66 22.78 -11.03
CA GLU A 890 20.60 23.52 -11.76
C GLU A 890 19.67 22.56 -12.52
#